data_AF-A0A9P0BKH0-F1
#
_entry.id   AF-A0A9P0BKH0-F1
#
_cell.length_a   1.000
_cell.length_b   1.000
_cell.length_c   1.000
_cell.angle_alpha   90.00
_cell.angle_beta   90.00
_cell.angle_gamma   90.00
#
_symmetry.space_group_name_H-M   'P 1'
#
loop_
_entity.id
_entity.type
_entity.pdbx_description
1 polymer ?
#
loop_
_entity_poly.entity_id
_entity_poly.type
_entity_poly.pdbx_seq_one_letter_code
_entity_poly.pdbx_strand_id
1 'polypeptide(L)'
;MVVKTLRKNPNEVRPLPEELFNIMKKAGKPWELYQIGPKNYVRWPNYKKYKDEIYNFPIRKNDVWINTLGRSGTTLMTEMVWQICNDMDFEKGFEKPLIERVPYFEYATFRYNEERKEELLKENANDPKRLETIKSMLTLEWERSEYPETRVYKSHLPLSLLPPELAKEARVIYVVRNPKDMAVSAYHFGQMFFDQPPFEQYWDIFERGLIWGTFFEQAKEAWDIRHQENVLFVFYEDIVKDMKSTILKVCKFLGKTYTDSEIDKLAEHMHIDNFRKNESVNRNYFDYDSKEERAKRELRGSNFIRQGKVDTYRELFTRTTLMTEMVWQICNNMDFEKGFEKPLIERVPFFEYATFGKKKLLKENENDPKRLETVKHMLTLEWERSEYPETRVYKSHLPLSLLPPELAKEARLIYVVRNPKDMAASAYHFGQMYFDQPPFEQYWDTFERGLIWGTFFEQAKEAWDIRHQENVLFMFYEDIVKDMRSTILKVCKFLGKTYTDSEIDKLTEHMHIDNFRKNASVNKNYFDYDSKEERAKRTLRGNNFIRQGKVDTYKELFTTGKPGEFYQIGPKNYICLPNYEKYKDEIYNFPIRKNDVWINTLGRSGTTLMTEMVWQICNDMDFEKGFEKPLIERVPYFEYATFRFNEEKKEKLLKENANDPKRLETIKSFLTLEWEKTEYPETRVYKSHLALSLLPPELAKEARVIYVVRNPKDTAVSAYHFGQMFVDQPPFEQYWDIFERGLIWGTFFEHAKEAWDIRHQENVLFVFYEDIVKDMRSTILKVCKFLGKTYTDSEIDKLAEHMHIDNFKKNTSVNGIYFDYDLKEERAKRETRSSNFIRQGKVDAYKELFTSGVEERADKWISIEITLLINNKIK
;
A
#
# COMPACT_ATOMS: atom_id res chain seq x y z
N MET A 1 12.26 38.30 33.37
CA MET A 1 11.08 37.43 33.60
C MET A 1 9.82 38.28 33.57
N VAL A 2 8.75 37.82 32.91
CA VAL A 2 7.39 38.35 33.12
C VAL A 2 6.53 37.15 33.52
N VAL A 3 5.97 37.16 34.73
CA VAL A 3 5.10 36.08 35.20
C VAL A 3 3.72 36.25 34.57
N LYS A 4 3.60 35.86 33.29
CA LYS A 4 2.29 35.51 32.73
C LYS A 4 1.83 34.24 33.45
N THR A 5 0.69 34.31 34.13
CA THR A 5 0.00 33.13 34.68
C THR A 5 -0.19 32.10 33.58
N LEU A 6 0.46 30.93 33.71
CA LEU A 6 0.38 29.85 32.76
C LEU A 6 -1.08 29.39 32.62
N ARG A 7 -1.57 29.24 31.38
CA ARG A 7 -2.88 28.64 31.13
C ARG A 7 -2.81 27.17 31.51
N LYS A 8 -3.65 26.72 32.45
CA LYS A 8 -3.72 25.30 32.80
C LYS A 8 -4.00 24.47 31.54
N ASN A 9 -3.09 23.58 31.18
CA ASN A 9 -3.24 22.63 30.08
C ASN A 9 -4.51 21.80 30.33
N PRO A 10 -5.49 21.83 29.40
CA PRO A 10 -6.80 21.22 29.58
C PRO A 10 -6.76 19.68 29.53
N ASN A 11 -5.64 19.10 29.09
CA ASN A 11 -5.48 17.65 29.09
C ASN A 11 -5.35 17.12 30.53
N GLU A 12 -6.35 16.35 30.96
CA GLU A 12 -6.30 15.57 32.19
C GLU A 12 -5.18 14.51 32.13
N VAL A 13 -4.61 14.18 33.29
CA VAL A 13 -3.56 13.17 33.46
C VAL A 13 -4.07 12.07 34.39
N ARG A 14 -4.41 10.91 33.83
CA ARG A 14 -4.96 9.73 34.54
C ARG A 14 -3.92 8.61 34.60
N PRO A 15 -3.86 7.77 35.65
CA PRO A 15 -3.02 6.58 35.66
C PRO A 15 -3.33 5.64 34.49
N LEU A 16 -2.36 4.85 34.03
CA LEU A 16 -2.61 3.80 33.05
C LEU A 16 -3.60 2.75 33.63
N PRO A 17 -4.69 2.39 32.92
CA PRO A 17 -5.63 1.35 33.36
C PRO A 17 -4.95 0.01 33.68
N GLU A 18 -5.46 -0.69 34.69
CA GLU A 18 -4.84 -1.91 35.23
C GLU A 18 -4.64 -3.01 34.18
N GLU A 19 -5.57 -3.18 33.23
CA GLU A 19 -5.40 -4.10 32.09
C GLU A 19 -4.13 -3.79 31.29
N LEU A 20 -3.94 -2.52 30.90
CA LEU A 20 -2.82 -2.08 30.08
C LEU A 20 -1.50 -2.10 30.87
N PHE A 21 -1.55 -1.80 32.18
CA PHE A 21 -0.41 -1.99 33.08
C PHE A 21 -0.03 -3.47 33.21
N ASN A 22 -1.01 -4.39 33.28
CA ASN A 22 -0.75 -5.82 33.32
C ASN A 22 -0.18 -6.37 32.00
N ILE A 23 -0.56 -5.82 30.84
CA ILE A 23 0.10 -6.12 29.55
C ILE A 23 1.57 -5.68 29.59
N MET A 24 1.84 -4.44 30.01
CA MET A 24 3.19 -3.90 30.17
C MET A 24 4.05 -4.72 31.15
N LYS A 25 3.47 -5.12 32.29
CA LYS A 25 4.09 -5.99 33.30
C LYS A 25 4.41 -7.39 32.74
N LYS A 26 3.47 -8.04 32.03
CA LYS A 26 3.71 -9.34 31.37
C LYS A 26 4.84 -9.27 30.34
N ALA A 27 4.99 -8.13 29.67
CA ALA A 27 6.05 -7.86 28.70
C ALA A 27 7.44 -7.53 29.32
N GLY A 28 7.60 -7.67 30.64
CA GLY A 28 8.83 -7.33 31.35
C GLY A 28 9.07 -5.82 31.48
N LYS A 29 8.02 -5.00 31.38
CA LYS A 29 8.08 -3.53 31.40
C LYS A 29 7.07 -2.95 32.40
N PRO A 30 7.18 -3.22 33.72
CA PRO A 30 6.26 -2.70 34.74
C PRO A 30 6.48 -1.20 35.00
N TRP A 31 6.38 -0.39 33.95
CA TRP A 31 6.62 1.05 33.98
C TRP A 31 5.38 1.79 34.48
N GLU A 32 5.57 2.71 35.42
CA GLU A 32 4.52 3.66 35.79
C GLU A 32 4.30 4.64 34.63
N LEU A 33 3.09 4.63 34.07
CA LEU A 33 2.71 5.42 32.90
C LEU A 33 1.33 6.04 33.11
N TYR A 34 1.06 7.12 32.39
CA TYR A 34 -0.17 7.91 32.51
C TYR A 34 -0.81 8.14 31.14
N GLN A 35 -2.14 8.08 31.08
CA GLN A 35 -2.93 8.50 29.91
C GLN A 35 -3.23 9.99 29.99
N ILE A 36 -2.99 10.69 28.88
CA ILE A 36 -3.10 12.14 28.75
C ILE A 36 -4.25 12.51 27.79
N GLY A 37 -5.13 13.42 28.22
CA GLY A 37 -6.17 14.02 27.39
C GLY A 37 -7.31 13.05 27.00
N PRO A 38 -8.22 13.45 26.09
CA PRO A 38 -9.32 12.61 25.64
C PRO A 38 -8.87 11.44 24.73
N LYS A 39 -7.71 11.57 24.10
CA LYS A 39 -7.12 10.55 23.19
C LYS A 39 -6.27 9.49 23.89
N ASN A 40 -6.19 9.54 25.23
CA ASN A 40 -5.46 8.57 26.06
C ASN A 40 -3.97 8.39 25.68
N TYR A 41 -3.30 9.45 25.22
CA TYR A 41 -1.88 9.38 24.84
C TYR A 41 -1.03 8.96 26.05
N VAL A 42 -0.24 7.90 25.92
CA VAL A 42 0.54 7.36 27.04
C VAL A 42 1.85 8.13 27.21
N ARG A 43 2.15 8.60 28.44
CA ARG A 43 3.37 9.35 28.78
C ARG A 43 3.93 8.97 30.16
N TRP A 44 5.21 9.28 30.36
CA TRP A 44 5.95 9.06 31.61
C TRP A 44 5.49 10.00 32.74
N PRO A 45 5.69 9.64 34.02
CA PRO A 45 5.16 10.40 35.16
C PRO A 45 5.60 11.87 35.19
N ASN A 46 6.84 12.15 34.81
CA ASN A 46 7.40 13.52 34.79
C ASN A 46 6.66 14.46 33.83
N TYR A 47 5.97 13.97 32.78
CA TYR A 47 5.14 14.84 31.94
C TYR A 47 4.08 15.57 32.77
N LYS A 48 3.53 14.92 33.82
CA LYS A 48 2.56 15.51 34.75
C LYS A 48 3.09 16.77 35.46
N LYS A 49 4.40 16.82 35.76
CA LYS A 49 5.07 17.93 36.44
C LYS A 49 5.22 19.15 35.53
N TYR A 50 5.42 18.94 34.22
CA TYR A 50 5.81 19.97 33.27
C TYR A 50 4.77 20.25 32.16
N LYS A 51 3.56 19.66 32.27
CA LYS A 51 2.52 19.74 31.23
C LYS A 51 2.03 21.15 30.95
N ASP A 52 2.13 22.06 31.92
CA ASP A 52 1.60 23.42 31.84
C ASP A 52 2.66 24.35 31.21
N GLU A 53 3.92 24.18 31.57
CA GLU A 53 5.09 24.80 30.94
C GLU A 53 5.21 24.41 29.47
N ILE A 54 5.08 23.12 29.16
CA ILE A 54 5.06 22.58 27.78
C ILE A 54 3.95 23.24 26.95
N TYR A 55 2.74 23.36 27.50
CA TYR A 55 1.56 23.87 26.79
C TYR A 55 1.58 25.40 26.60
N ASN A 56 2.36 26.12 27.42
CA ASN A 56 2.53 27.58 27.34
C ASN A 56 3.90 28.01 26.80
N PHE A 57 4.71 27.07 26.29
CA PHE A 57 6.07 27.38 25.83
C PHE A 57 6.03 28.46 24.73
N PRO A 58 6.80 29.56 24.86
CA PRO A 58 6.69 30.70 23.97
C PRO A 58 7.29 30.38 22.59
N ILE A 59 6.40 30.17 21.62
CA ILE A 59 6.71 29.99 20.20
C ILE A 59 7.13 31.32 19.55
N ARG A 60 8.04 31.26 18.58
CA ARG A 60 8.45 32.37 17.70
C ARG A 60 8.26 31.99 16.24
N LYS A 61 8.05 32.99 15.37
CA LYS A 61 7.89 32.78 13.92
C LYS A 61 9.09 32.11 13.21
N ASN A 62 10.29 32.27 13.76
CA ASN A 62 11.52 31.67 13.24
C ASN A 62 11.85 30.32 13.91
N ASP A 63 10.94 29.72 14.68
CA ASP A 63 11.13 28.36 15.18
C ASP A 63 10.84 27.34 14.07
N VAL A 64 11.57 26.22 14.10
CA VAL A 64 11.41 25.07 13.21
C VAL A 64 11.31 23.79 14.03
N TRP A 65 10.20 23.06 13.91
CA TRP A 65 9.88 21.90 14.74
C TRP A 65 9.81 20.62 13.92
N ILE A 66 10.79 19.73 14.06
CA ILE A 66 10.74 18.36 13.55
C ILE A 66 9.93 17.51 14.54
N ASN A 67 8.63 17.37 14.30
CA ASN A 67 7.74 16.57 15.14
C ASN A 67 7.44 15.23 14.46
N THR A 68 7.62 14.10 15.15
CA THR A 68 7.37 12.78 14.53
C THR A 68 6.89 11.79 15.58
N LEU A 69 6.28 10.68 15.15
CA LEU A 69 6.27 9.49 16.01
C LEU A 69 7.69 8.93 16.15
N GLY A 70 7.94 8.17 17.22
CA GLY A 70 9.24 7.54 17.44
C GLY A 70 9.63 6.61 16.29
N ARG A 71 10.86 6.74 15.78
CA ARG A 71 11.44 5.90 14.71
C ARG A 71 10.90 6.12 13.28
N SER A 72 10.11 7.17 13.04
CA SER A 72 9.64 7.59 11.70
C SER A 72 10.70 8.30 10.83
N GLY A 73 12.00 8.10 11.08
CA GLY A 73 13.09 8.80 10.35
C GLY A 73 13.60 10.09 10.98
N THR A 74 13.20 10.40 12.21
CA THR A 74 13.42 11.69 12.88
C THR A 74 14.86 12.19 12.83
N THR A 75 15.86 11.36 13.16
CA THR A 75 17.28 11.76 13.18
C THR A 75 17.74 12.30 11.82
N LEU A 76 17.24 11.71 10.74
CA LEU A 76 17.60 12.03 9.36
C LEU A 76 16.97 13.37 8.95
N MET A 77 15.69 13.59 9.25
CA MET A 77 15.07 14.92 9.06
C MET A 77 15.68 15.99 9.98
N THR A 78 16.07 15.63 11.20
CA THR A 78 16.66 16.58 12.17
C THR A 78 18.03 17.09 11.70
N GLU A 79 18.88 16.21 11.15
CA GLU A 79 20.12 16.63 10.50
C GLU A 79 19.86 17.47 9.25
N MET A 80 18.95 17.04 8.37
CA MET A 80 18.59 17.77 7.14
C MET A 80 18.22 19.23 7.45
N VAL A 81 17.31 19.41 8.40
CA VAL A 81 16.81 20.73 8.82
C VAL A 81 17.90 21.54 9.51
N TRP A 82 18.73 20.92 10.36
CA TRP A 82 19.83 21.65 11.00
C TRP A 82 20.86 22.17 9.99
N GLN A 83 21.24 21.34 9.01
CA GLN A 83 22.16 21.74 7.92
C GLN A 83 21.55 22.87 7.07
N ILE A 84 20.28 22.76 6.67
CA ILE A 84 19.57 23.81 5.93
C ILE A 84 19.40 25.10 6.75
N CYS A 85 19.25 25.02 8.07
CA CYS A 85 19.20 26.20 8.95
C CYS A 85 20.58 26.81 9.26
N ASN A 86 21.67 26.08 9.03
CA ASN A 86 23.06 26.52 9.24
C ASN A 86 23.85 26.61 7.91
N ASP A 87 23.16 26.86 6.80
CA ASP A 87 23.76 27.17 5.50
C ASP A 87 24.77 26.12 5.00
N MET A 88 24.43 24.84 5.21
CA MET A 88 25.21 23.66 4.81
C MET A 88 26.62 23.59 5.46
N ASP A 89 26.77 24.17 6.65
CA ASP A 89 27.98 24.08 7.47
C ASP A 89 28.14 22.66 8.08
N PHE A 90 28.62 21.74 7.24
CA PHE A 90 28.92 20.36 7.63
C PHE A 90 30.00 20.28 8.71
N GLU A 91 31.00 21.17 8.70
CA GLU A 91 32.13 21.16 9.65
C GLU A 91 31.64 21.42 11.09
N LYS A 92 30.89 22.49 11.30
CA LYS A 92 30.15 22.78 12.55
C LYS A 92 29.12 21.69 12.89
N GLY A 93 28.59 21.01 11.87
CA GLY A 93 27.77 19.81 12.02
C GLY A 93 28.50 18.58 12.58
N PHE A 94 29.83 18.52 12.45
CA PHE A 94 30.68 17.47 13.04
C PHE A 94 31.23 17.84 14.42
N GLU A 95 31.44 19.13 14.73
CA GLU A 95 31.97 19.59 16.04
C GLU A 95 31.18 19.06 17.24
N LYS A 96 29.84 19.11 17.15
CA LYS A 96 28.92 18.79 18.25
C LYS A 96 27.91 17.69 17.87
N PRO A 97 27.62 16.76 18.81
CA PRO A 97 26.50 15.83 18.72
C PRO A 97 25.17 16.48 18.31
N LEU A 98 24.38 15.82 17.46
CA LEU A 98 23.06 16.32 17.02
C LEU A 98 22.10 16.64 18.18
N ILE A 99 22.27 15.99 19.33
CA ILE A 99 21.49 16.23 20.56
C ILE A 99 21.85 17.57 21.25
N GLU A 100 23.06 18.09 21.04
CA GLU A 100 23.46 19.44 21.46
C GLU A 100 23.07 20.48 20.41
N ARG A 101 23.11 20.09 19.12
CA ARG A 101 22.77 20.96 17.97
C ARG A 101 21.26 21.21 17.81
N VAL A 102 20.41 20.23 18.17
CA VAL A 102 18.94 20.34 18.16
C VAL A 102 18.37 19.75 19.45
N PRO A 103 17.79 20.57 20.35
CA PRO A 103 17.14 20.05 21.55
C PRO A 103 15.96 19.13 21.23
N TYR A 104 15.92 18.00 21.92
CA TYR A 104 14.78 17.08 21.93
C TYR A 104 13.84 17.51 23.08
N PHE A 105 12.81 18.26 22.71
CA PHE A 105 12.04 19.16 23.57
C PHE A 105 11.52 18.53 24.87
N GLU A 106 11.03 17.30 24.83
CA GLU A 106 10.50 16.60 26.01
C GLU A 106 11.49 15.64 26.70
N TYR A 107 12.76 15.54 26.28
CA TYR A 107 13.68 14.48 26.73
C TYR A 107 13.87 14.41 28.25
N ALA A 108 14.03 15.55 28.91
CA ALA A 108 14.14 15.64 30.37
C ALA A 108 12.86 15.19 31.12
N THR A 109 11.74 15.00 30.43
CA THR A 109 10.49 14.41 30.96
C THR A 109 10.36 12.91 30.68
N PHE A 110 11.23 12.33 29.84
CA PHE A 110 11.07 10.97 29.30
C PHE A 110 11.82 9.88 30.10
N ARG A 111 12.99 10.16 30.69
CA ARG A 111 13.90 9.08 31.15
C ARG A 111 14.30 9.07 32.64
N TYR A 112 14.32 10.21 33.32
CA TYR A 112 14.98 10.32 34.63
C TYR A 112 14.15 11.10 35.66
N ASN A 113 13.88 10.51 36.83
CA ASN A 113 13.44 11.24 38.02
C ASN A 113 14.58 12.14 38.53
N GLU A 114 14.29 13.11 39.40
CA GLU A 114 15.29 14.11 39.82
C GLU A 114 16.49 13.45 40.55
N GLU A 115 16.24 12.37 41.29
CA GLU A 115 17.26 11.51 41.91
C GLU A 115 18.24 10.92 40.88
N ARG A 116 17.74 10.25 39.82
CA ARG A 116 18.60 9.69 38.77
C ARG A 116 19.31 10.76 37.93
N LYS A 117 18.74 11.98 37.82
CA LYS A 117 19.46 13.12 37.24
C LYS A 117 20.68 13.51 38.08
N GLU A 118 20.51 13.62 39.40
CA GLU A 118 21.63 13.90 40.30
C GLU A 118 22.69 12.80 40.24
N GLU A 119 22.30 11.52 40.25
CA GLU A 119 23.24 10.40 40.09
C GLU A 119 24.03 10.50 38.78
N LEU A 120 23.38 10.76 37.64
CA LEU A 120 24.06 10.91 36.35
C LEU A 120 25.02 12.10 36.33
N LEU A 121 24.69 13.22 36.99
CA LEU A 121 25.61 14.35 37.11
C LEU A 121 26.82 14.01 38.00
N LYS A 122 26.64 13.18 39.04
CA LYS A 122 27.71 12.71 39.94
C LYS A 122 28.61 11.66 39.26
N GLU A 123 28.02 10.65 38.60
CA GLU A 123 28.72 9.60 37.84
C GLU A 123 29.67 10.16 36.77
N ASN A 124 29.29 11.30 36.16
CA ASN A 124 29.97 11.89 35.02
C ASN A 124 30.75 13.17 35.34
N ALA A 125 30.88 13.54 36.63
CA ALA A 125 31.54 14.77 37.06
C ALA A 125 33.02 14.89 36.62
N ASN A 126 33.69 13.75 36.37
CA ASN A 126 35.11 13.68 35.99
C ASN A 126 35.37 13.74 34.47
N ASP A 127 34.33 13.86 33.63
CA ASP A 127 34.45 14.04 32.17
C ASP A 127 33.73 15.35 31.78
N PRO A 128 34.45 16.48 31.62
CA PRO A 128 33.82 17.78 31.41
C PRO A 128 32.96 17.87 30.15
N LYS A 129 33.38 17.26 29.03
CA LYS A 129 32.63 17.29 27.76
C LYS A 129 31.31 16.53 27.90
N ARG A 130 31.38 15.34 28.51
CA ARG A 130 30.23 14.49 28.84
C ARG A 130 29.26 15.14 29.82
N LEU A 131 29.80 15.84 30.82
CA LEU A 131 29.01 16.60 31.80
C LEU A 131 28.30 17.79 31.13
N GLU A 132 28.91 18.46 30.15
CA GLU A 132 28.26 19.49 29.33
C GLU A 132 27.08 18.91 28.53
N THR A 133 27.29 17.79 27.81
CA THR A 133 26.21 17.16 27.04
C THR A 133 25.06 16.71 27.94
N ILE A 134 25.34 16.06 29.08
CA ILE A 134 24.32 15.63 30.05
C ILE A 134 23.55 16.83 30.62
N LYS A 135 24.22 17.93 30.97
CA LYS A 135 23.54 19.16 31.41
C LYS A 135 22.62 19.71 30.32
N SER A 136 23.07 19.75 29.06
CA SER A 136 22.25 20.21 27.93
C SER A 136 21.02 19.31 27.68
N MET A 137 21.15 17.99 27.90
CA MET A 137 20.07 17.01 27.80
C MET A 137 19.03 17.10 28.94
N LEU A 138 19.45 17.54 30.14
CA LEU A 138 18.61 17.59 31.33
C LEU A 138 17.98 18.96 31.61
N THR A 139 18.53 20.02 31.01
CA THR A 139 17.98 21.39 31.05
C THR A 139 16.66 21.42 30.28
N LEU A 140 15.60 21.98 30.88
CA LEU A 140 14.32 22.15 30.20
C LEU A 140 14.36 23.39 29.29
N GLU A 141 13.67 23.36 28.15
CA GLU A 141 13.82 24.42 27.15
C GLU A 141 13.36 25.81 27.61
N TRP A 142 12.49 25.90 28.62
CA TRP A 142 12.07 27.15 29.26
C TRP A 142 13.01 27.65 30.37
N GLU A 143 14.05 26.87 30.71
CA GLU A 143 15.09 27.24 31.68
C GLU A 143 16.31 27.89 31.00
N ARG A 144 16.44 27.79 29.67
CA ARG A 144 17.54 28.42 28.92
C ARG A 144 17.45 29.95 29.00
N SER A 145 18.57 30.58 29.37
CA SER A 145 18.73 32.05 29.37
C SER A 145 18.91 32.63 27.96
N GLU A 146 19.45 31.84 27.04
CA GLU A 146 19.85 32.25 25.69
C GLU A 146 19.30 31.28 24.64
N TYR A 147 19.04 31.80 23.44
CA TYR A 147 18.58 31.03 22.29
C TYR A 147 19.16 31.62 20.99
N PRO A 148 19.45 30.80 19.96
CA PRO A 148 19.73 31.31 18.62
C PRO A 148 18.53 32.04 18.02
N GLU A 149 18.77 32.79 16.93
CA GLU A 149 17.75 33.51 16.18
C GLU A 149 16.70 32.57 15.56
N THR A 150 17.18 31.55 14.85
CA THR A 150 16.38 30.41 14.37
C THR A 150 16.51 29.28 15.38
N ARG A 151 15.40 28.86 16.01
CA ARG A 151 15.40 27.76 16.98
C ARG A 151 14.90 26.48 16.32
N VAL A 152 15.78 25.50 16.16
CA VAL A 152 15.41 24.16 15.64
C VAL A 152 15.11 23.24 16.82
N TYR A 153 13.96 22.58 16.80
CA TYR A 153 13.47 21.69 17.85
C TYR A 153 13.09 20.32 17.29
N LYS A 154 13.32 19.26 18.07
CA LYS A 154 12.81 17.91 17.81
C LYS A 154 11.76 17.55 18.86
N SER A 155 10.67 16.90 18.46
CA SER A 155 9.61 16.43 19.37
C SER A 155 9.06 15.05 18.96
N HIS A 156 8.59 14.30 19.94
CA HIS A 156 7.72 13.12 19.78
C HIS A 156 6.33 13.29 20.42
N LEU A 157 5.97 14.49 20.90
CA LEU A 157 4.64 14.79 21.43
C LEU A 157 3.59 14.94 20.30
N PRO A 158 2.35 14.46 20.51
CA PRO A 158 1.18 14.90 19.76
C PRO A 158 1.07 16.43 19.76
N LEU A 159 0.50 16.98 18.69
CA LEU A 159 0.35 18.42 18.52
C LEU A 159 -0.65 18.98 19.56
N SER A 160 -1.64 18.18 19.97
CA SER A 160 -2.56 18.48 21.07
C SER A 160 -1.92 18.50 22.47
N LEU A 161 -0.67 18.03 22.62
CA LEU A 161 0.12 18.08 23.86
C LEU A 161 1.23 19.17 23.84
N LEU A 162 1.36 19.90 22.73
CA LEU A 162 2.26 21.04 22.51
C LEU A 162 1.48 22.37 22.58
N PRO A 163 2.11 23.55 22.47
CA PRO A 163 1.39 24.82 22.45
C PRO A 163 0.36 24.88 21.32
N PRO A 164 -0.90 25.31 21.57
CA PRO A 164 -2.00 25.22 20.60
C PRO A 164 -1.85 26.14 19.38
N GLU A 165 -0.96 27.15 19.47
CA GLU A 165 -0.63 28.07 18.37
C GLU A 165 0.59 27.62 17.57
N LEU A 166 1.25 26.52 17.93
CA LEU A 166 2.53 26.06 17.37
C LEU A 166 2.55 26.05 15.84
N ALA A 167 1.58 25.37 15.21
CA ALA A 167 1.50 25.23 13.76
C ALA A 167 0.97 26.47 13.03
N LYS A 168 0.48 27.49 13.77
CA LYS A 168 0.08 28.79 13.19
C LYS A 168 1.27 29.75 13.15
N GLU A 169 2.04 29.80 14.23
CA GLU A 169 3.15 30.74 14.40
C GLU A 169 4.47 30.23 13.80
N ALA A 170 4.82 28.95 14.02
CA ALA A 170 6.11 28.37 13.69
C ALA A 170 6.02 27.27 12.62
N ARG A 171 7.15 27.01 11.94
CA ARG A 171 7.25 25.98 10.92
C ARG A 171 7.31 24.59 11.57
N VAL A 172 6.37 23.70 11.26
CA VAL A 172 6.33 22.32 11.74
C VAL A 172 6.58 21.37 10.57
N ILE A 173 7.63 20.55 10.67
CA ILE A 173 7.90 19.46 9.73
C ILE A 173 7.49 18.16 10.41
N TYR A 174 6.42 17.53 9.92
CA TYR A 174 5.93 16.27 10.43
C TYR A 174 6.38 15.09 9.57
N VAL A 175 7.06 14.11 10.16
CA VAL A 175 7.46 12.88 9.45
C VAL A 175 6.69 11.68 9.97
N VAL A 176 5.99 11.00 9.05
CA VAL A 176 5.31 9.72 9.29
C VAL A 176 6.07 8.58 8.58
N ARG A 177 5.77 7.34 8.94
CA ARG A 177 6.33 6.12 8.34
C ARG A 177 5.28 5.01 8.35
N ASN A 178 5.40 4.02 7.47
CA ASN A 178 4.64 2.76 7.59
C ASN A 178 4.72 2.21 9.03
N PRO A 179 3.59 2.01 9.74
CA PRO A 179 3.60 1.60 11.15
C PRO A 179 4.26 0.24 11.38
N LYS A 180 4.32 -0.64 10.37
CA LYS A 180 4.96 -1.96 10.49
C LYS A 180 6.49 -1.85 10.52
N ASP A 181 7.09 -1.10 9.61
CA ASP A 181 8.52 -0.78 9.65
C ASP A 181 8.89 0.11 10.85
N MET A 182 7.97 0.96 11.30
CA MET A 182 8.14 1.73 12.53
C MET A 182 8.18 0.80 13.75
N ALA A 183 7.28 -0.18 13.86
CA ALA A 183 7.28 -1.19 14.93
C ALA A 183 8.57 -2.02 14.93
N VAL A 184 8.97 -2.56 13.77
CA VAL A 184 10.23 -3.31 13.62
C VAL A 184 11.45 -2.45 13.99
N SER A 185 11.48 -1.18 13.60
CA SER A 185 12.58 -0.29 14.02
C SER A 185 12.50 0.13 15.50
N ALA A 186 11.32 0.15 16.11
CA ALA A 186 11.11 0.48 17.52
C ALA A 186 11.47 -0.69 18.43
N TYR A 187 11.18 -1.91 17.99
CA TYR A 187 11.61 -3.16 18.61
C TYR A 187 13.14 -3.28 18.65
N HIS A 188 13.80 -3.22 17.49
CA HIS A 188 15.26 -3.30 17.40
C HIS A 188 16.00 -2.13 18.08
N PHE A 189 15.34 -0.97 18.21
CA PHE A 189 15.84 0.13 19.04
C PHE A 189 15.67 -0.17 20.54
N GLY A 190 14.51 -0.70 20.95
CA GLY A 190 14.26 -1.13 22.33
C GLY A 190 15.25 -2.19 22.81
N GLN A 191 15.62 -3.13 21.93
CA GLN A 191 16.64 -4.17 22.19
C GLN A 191 18.01 -3.62 22.60
N MET A 192 18.33 -2.34 22.31
CA MET A 192 19.58 -1.72 22.76
C MET A 192 19.60 -1.46 24.29
N PHE A 193 18.43 -1.19 24.89
CA PHE A 193 18.31 -0.67 26.27
C PHE A 193 17.67 -1.65 27.24
N PHE A 194 16.69 -2.40 26.76
CA PHE A 194 15.92 -3.33 27.59
C PHE A 194 15.75 -4.62 26.82
N ASP A 195 15.73 -5.73 27.54
CA ASP A 195 15.31 -7.01 26.96
C ASP A 195 13.88 -6.84 26.45
N GLN A 196 13.63 -7.21 25.20
CA GLN A 196 12.31 -7.08 24.61
C GLN A 196 11.54 -8.38 24.79
N PRO A 197 10.22 -8.31 25.00
CA PRO A 197 9.38 -9.49 24.85
C PRO A 197 9.43 -9.96 23.38
N PRO A 198 8.92 -11.16 23.06
CA PRO A 198 8.74 -11.58 21.67
C PRO A 198 8.03 -10.50 20.82
N PHE A 199 8.39 -10.35 19.54
CA PHE A 199 7.91 -9.25 18.70
C PHE A 199 6.37 -9.21 18.60
N GLU A 200 5.71 -10.37 18.76
CA GLU A 200 4.25 -10.52 18.78
C GLU A 200 3.60 -9.83 19.99
N GLN A 201 4.29 -9.80 21.12
CA GLN A 201 3.90 -9.07 22.33
C GLN A 201 4.33 -7.60 22.24
N TYR A 202 5.50 -7.32 21.65
CA TYR A 202 5.91 -5.94 21.36
C TYR A 202 4.93 -5.22 20.43
N TRP A 203 4.38 -5.94 19.45
CA TRP A 203 3.37 -5.42 18.53
C TRP A 203 2.09 -5.00 19.27
N ASP A 204 1.54 -5.83 20.16
CA ASP A 204 0.35 -5.50 20.95
C ASP A 204 0.56 -4.22 21.80
N ILE A 205 1.74 -4.08 22.40
CA ILE A 205 2.15 -2.88 23.16
C ILE A 205 2.26 -1.63 22.26
N PHE A 206 2.80 -1.81 21.05
CA PHE A 206 3.00 -0.75 20.07
C PHE A 206 1.68 -0.29 19.43
N GLU A 207 0.81 -1.22 19.05
CA GLU A 207 -0.51 -0.99 18.46
C GLU A 207 -1.44 -0.27 19.45
N ARG A 208 -1.42 -0.68 20.73
CA ARG A 208 -2.08 0.03 21.84
C ARG A 208 -1.41 1.37 22.22
N GLY A 209 -0.32 1.74 21.55
CA GLY A 209 0.36 3.04 21.71
C GLY A 209 1.12 3.24 23.03
N LEU A 210 1.39 2.17 23.78
CA LEU A 210 1.82 2.23 25.19
C LEU A 210 3.27 2.71 25.40
N ILE A 211 4.11 2.72 24.35
CA ILE A 211 5.51 3.21 24.42
C ILE A 211 5.73 4.48 23.59
N TRP A 212 5.16 4.56 22.39
CA TRP A 212 5.44 5.64 21.42
C TRP A 212 4.27 6.59 21.14
N GLY A 213 3.12 6.39 21.80
CA GLY A 213 1.86 7.05 21.47
C GLY A 213 1.04 6.26 20.44
N THR A 214 -0.25 6.57 20.36
CA THR A 214 -1.21 5.94 19.45
C THR A 214 -0.98 6.42 18.01
N PHE A 215 -0.38 5.55 17.18
CA PHE A 215 0.14 5.89 15.85
C PHE A 215 -0.86 6.68 14.98
N PHE A 216 -2.06 6.11 14.76
CA PHE A 216 -3.04 6.72 13.86
C PHE A 216 -3.55 8.05 14.39
N GLU A 217 -3.82 8.16 15.70
CA GLU A 217 -4.28 9.43 16.29
C GLU A 217 -3.23 10.54 16.21
N GLN A 218 -1.96 10.24 16.51
CA GLN A 218 -0.89 11.25 16.45
C GLN A 218 -0.53 11.63 15.00
N ALA A 219 -0.52 10.67 14.07
CA ALA A 219 -0.35 10.95 12.65
C ALA A 219 -1.54 11.75 12.08
N LYS A 220 -2.77 11.47 12.54
CA LYS A 220 -3.98 12.17 12.12
C LYS A 220 -3.97 13.64 12.52
N GLU A 221 -3.48 13.99 13.72
CA GLU A 221 -3.37 15.41 14.12
C GLU A 221 -2.55 16.24 13.14
N ALA A 222 -1.39 15.73 12.71
CA ALA A 222 -0.56 16.40 11.72
C ALA A 222 -1.15 16.32 10.31
N TRP A 223 -1.84 15.23 9.97
CA TRP A 223 -2.51 15.07 8.67
C TRP A 223 -3.69 16.04 8.51
N ASP A 224 -4.53 16.21 9.54
CA ASP A 224 -5.67 17.13 9.50
C ASP A 224 -5.22 18.59 9.22
N ILE A 225 -4.04 19.00 9.72
CA ILE A 225 -3.50 20.36 9.55
C ILE A 225 -2.48 20.51 8.41
N ARG A 226 -2.14 19.46 7.65
CA ARG A 226 -1.08 19.45 6.62
C ARG A 226 -1.26 20.44 5.45
N HIS A 227 -2.37 21.16 5.42
CA HIS A 227 -2.70 22.19 4.44
C HIS A 227 -2.32 23.61 4.90
N GLN A 228 -1.93 23.78 6.17
CA GLN A 228 -1.47 25.07 6.71
C GLN A 228 -0.07 25.39 6.14
N GLU A 229 0.16 26.64 5.74
CA GLU A 229 1.42 27.08 5.10
C GLU A 229 2.66 26.82 5.96
N ASN A 230 2.48 26.81 7.29
CA ASN A 230 3.51 26.54 8.29
C ASN A 230 3.63 25.04 8.65
N VAL A 231 3.02 24.11 7.90
CA VAL A 231 3.13 22.66 8.12
C VAL A 231 3.60 21.91 6.86
N LEU A 232 4.72 21.19 6.97
CA LEU A 232 5.22 20.28 5.94
C LEU A 232 5.07 18.83 6.41
N PHE A 233 4.19 18.06 5.77
CA PHE A 233 3.99 16.64 6.06
C PHE A 233 4.80 15.77 5.08
N VAL A 234 5.60 14.84 5.61
CA VAL A 234 6.57 14.02 4.85
C VAL A 234 6.42 12.55 5.21
N PHE A 235 6.45 11.65 4.21
CA PHE A 235 6.58 10.22 4.43
C PHE A 235 8.05 9.81 4.44
N TYR A 236 8.48 9.01 5.42
CA TYR A 236 9.82 8.40 5.45
C TYR A 236 10.13 7.65 4.15
N GLU A 237 9.11 7.00 3.58
CA GLU A 237 9.15 6.29 2.32
C GLU A 237 9.54 7.20 1.14
N ASP A 238 9.10 8.47 1.12
CA ASP A 238 9.53 9.45 0.12
C ASP A 238 11.01 9.83 0.28
N ILE A 239 11.49 9.95 1.53
CA ILE A 239 12.90 10.31 1.81
C ILE A 239 13.87 9.20 1.37
N VAL A 240 13.45 7.93 1.51
CA VAL A 240 14.22 6.76 1.05
C VAL A 240 14.12 6.60 -0.48
N LYS A 241 13.00 6.98 -1.08
CA LYS A 241 12.78 6.92 -2.54
C LYS A 241 13.52 8.03 -3.29
N ASP A 242 13.48 9.25 -2.78
CA ASP A 242 14.11 10.44 -3.38
C ASP A 242 14.54 11.46 -2.30
N MET A 243 15.80 11.31 -1.88
CA MET A 243 16.44 12.20 -0.92
C MET A 243 16.53 13.65 -1.44
N LYS A 244 16.88 13.85 -2.73
CA LYS A 244 17.11 15.19 -3.30
C LYS A 244 15.81 15.97 -3.41
N SER A 245 14.73 15.35 -3.91
CA SER A 245 13.39 15.95 -3.93
C SER A 245 12.90 16.28 -2.53
N THR A 246 13.22 15.45 -1.53
CA THR A 246 12.88 15.74 -0.12
C THR A 246 13.66 16.95 0.40
N ILE A 247 14.98 17.03 0.17
CA ILE A 247 15.81 18.18 0.56
C ILE A 247 15.25 19.46 -0.09
N LEU A 248 14.97 19.46 -1.40
CA LEU A 248 14.41 20.61 -2.12
C LEU A 248 13.06 21.07 -1.55
N LYS A 249 12.17 20.14 -1.17
CA LYS A 249 10.90 20.46 -0.48
C LYS A 249 11.14 21.14 0.87
N VAL A 250 12.10 20.65 1.66
CA VAL A 250 12.44 21.22 2.97
C VAL A 250 13.10 22.61 2.82
N CYS A 251 14.05 22.77 1.89
CA CYS A 251 14.64 24.07 1.55
C CYS A 251 13.55 25.12 1.20
N LYS A 252 12.65 24.77 0.27
CA LYS A 252 11.53 25.63 -0.14
C LYS A 252 10.63 26.03 1.04
N PHE A 253 10.28 25.07 1.90
CA PHE A 253 9.44 25.31 3.08
C PHE A 253 10.11 26.19 4.14
N LEU A 254 11.42 26.02 4.34
CA LEU A 254 12.21 26.85 5.26
C LEU A 254 12.56 28.24 4.68
N GLY A 255 12.30 28.47 3.39
CA GLY A 255 12.64 29.73 2.71
C GLY A 255 14.13 29.87 2.40
N LYS A 256 14.84 28.74 2.24
CA LYS A 256 16.27 28.68 1.90
C LYS A 256 16.45 28.14 0.47
N THR A 257 17.53 28.56 -0.18
CA THR A 257 17.90 28.16 -1.55
C THR A 257 19.39 27.86 -1.62
N TYR A 258 19.75 26.75 -2.26
CA TYR A 258 21.14 26.31 -2.45
C TYR A 258 21.33 25.83 -3.90
N THR A 259 22.57 25.75 -4.35
CA THR A 259 22.93 25.18 -5.65
C THR A 259 22.75 23.66 -5.65
N ASP A 260 22.57 23.07 -6.84
CA ASP A 260 22.46 21.61 -6.99
C ASP A 260 23.67 20.87 -6.41
N SER A 261 24.88 21.47 -6.42
CA SER A 261 26.07 20.87 -5.81
C SER A 261 25.99 20.79 -4.28
N GLU A 262 25.32 21.73 -3.62
CA GLU A 262 25.12 21.72 -2.16
C GLU A 262 23.99 20.76 -1.76
N ILE A 263 22.91 20.72 -2.57
CA ILE A 263 21.83 19.73 -2.43
C ILE A 263 22.38 18.30 -2.58
N ASP A 264 23.28 18.08 -3.55
CA ASP A 264 23.95 16.80 -3.78
C ASP A 264 24.88 16.40 -2.64
N LYS A 265 25.69 17.33 -2.12
CA LYS A 265 26.52 17.10 -0.92
C LYS A 265 25.68 16.72 0.30
N LEU A 266 24.55 17.40 0.52
CA LEU A 266 23.65 17.03 1.63
C LEU A 266 23.02 15.65 1.39
N ALA A 267 22.61 15.33 0.15
CA ALA A 267 22.09 14.00 -0.17
C ALA A 267 23.14 12.89 0.03
N GLU A 268 24.42 13.15 -0.25
CA GLU A 268 25.54 12.23 -0.01
C GLU A 268 25.85 12.07 1.49
N HIS A 269 25.90 13.16 2.26
CA HIS A 269 26.04 13.14 3.73
C HIS A 269 24.91 12.34 4.39
N MET A 270 23.71 12.47 3.85
CA MET A 270 22.50 11.78 4.31
C MET A 270 22.33 10.36 3.74
N HIS A 271 23.17 9.92 2.80
CA HIS A 271 23.10 8.56 2.27
C HIS A 271 23.36 7.54 3.38
N ILE A 272 22.57 6.46 3.41
CA ILE A 272 22.45 5.58 4.60
C ILE A 272 23.79 5.00 5.09
N ASP A 273 24.74 4.74 4.19
CA ASP A 273 26.05 4.17 4.54
C ASP A 273 27.09 5.22 4.96
N ASN A 274 26.82 6.51 4.72
CA ASN A 274 27.59 7.64 5.26
C ASN A 274 26.97 8.08 6.59
N PHE A 275 25.65 8.28 6.60
CA PHE A 275 24.85 8.65 7.77
C PHE A 275 24.99 7.65 8.95
N ARG A 276 25.19 6.34 8.67
CA ARG A 276 25.46 5.32 9.71
C ARG A 276 26.88 5.41 10.28
N LYS A 277 27.85 5.94 9.54
CA LYS A 277 29.25 6.13 9.98
C LYS A 277 29.45 7.46 10.71
N ASN A 278 28.66 8.48 10.38
CA ASN A 278 28.75 9.81 10.99
C ASN A 278 28.45 9.77 12.51
N GLU A 279 29.49 9.98 13.31
CA GLU A 279 29.41 10.00 14.78
C GLU A 279 28.61 11.20 15.31
N SER A 280 28.47 12.32 14.56
CA SER A 280 27.66 13.46 15.01
C SER A 280 26.14 13.21 14.96
N VAL A 281 25.69 12.13 14.31
CA VAL A 281 24.26 11.72 14.26
C VAL A 281 24.00 10.32 14.83
N ASN A 282 25.00 9.43 14.86
CA ASN A 282 24.89 8.09 15.43
C ASN A 282 25.25 8.08 16.94
N ARG A 283 24.65 7.19 17.74
CA ARG A 283 24.94 6.92 19.18
C ARG A 283 24.71 8.04 20.23
N ASN A 284 24.72 9.31 19.86
CA ASN A 284 24.78 10.49 20.74
C ASN A 284 23.78 10.64 21.91
N TYR A 285 22.68 9.91 21.95
CA TYR A 285 21.71 10.00 23.05
C TYR A 285 22.05 9.08 24.25
N PHE A 286 23.01 8.16 24.08
CA PHE A 286 23.15 6.98 24.94
C PHE A 286 24.59 6.56 25.25
N ASP A 287 25.61 7.13 24.59
CA ASP A 287 27.01 6.89 24.99
C ASP A 287 27.32 7.46 26.39
N TYR A 288 26.43 8.32 26.90
CA TYR A 288 26.46 9.00 28.18
C TYR A 288 25.83 8.24 29.36
N ASP A 289 25.18 7.08 29.10
CA ASP A 289 24.75 6.16 30.17
C ASP A 289 25.96 5.55 30.92
N SER A 290 25.74 4.96 32.09
CA SER A 290 26.81 4.47 32.97
C SER A 290 27.71 3.42 32.29
N LYS A 291 28.94 3.24 32.81
CA LYS A 291 29.90 2.26 32.24
C LYS A 291 29.31 0.84 32.14
N GLU A 292 28.47 0.46 33.09
CA GLU A 292 27.83 -0.86 33.15
C GLU A 292 26.71 -0.98 32.09
N GLU A 293 25.83 0.02 31.99
CA GLU A 293 24.76 0.04 30.98
C GLU A 293 25.33 0.12 29.56
N ARG A 294 26.44 0.85 29.37
CA ARG A 294 27.18 0.85 28.10
C ARG A 294 27.68 -0.55 27.72
N ALA A 295 28.25 -1.31 28.66
CA ALA A 295 28.69 -2.68 28.41
C ALA A 295 27.53 -3.62 28.08
N LYS A 296 26.40 -3.54 28.81
CA LYS A 296 25.16 -4.29 28.52
C LYS A 296 24.61 -3.97 27.12
N ARG A 297 24.64 -2.70 26.72
CA ARG A 297 24.21 -2.24 25.38
C ARG A 297 25.13 -2.75 24.27
N GLU A 298 26.45 -2.74 24.49
CA GLU A 298 27.43 -3.26 23.52
C GLU A 298 27.31 -4.79 23.35
N LEU A 299 27.00 -5.53 24.42
CA LEU A 299 26.65 -6.96 24.36
C LEU A 299 25.34 -7.26 23.62
N ARG A 300 24.39 -6.32 23.57
CA ARG A 300 23.06 -6.50 22.94
C ARG A 300 23.03 -6.28 21.41
N GLY A 301 24.14 -5.88 20.78
CA GLY A 301 24.36 -6.08 19.34
C GLY A 301 23.45 -5.34 18.34
N SER A 302 22.85 -4.19 18.69
CA SER A 302 21.96 -3.44 17.79
C SER A 302 22.44 -2.01 17.48
N ASN A 303 22.30 -1.59 16.22
CA ASN A 303 22.72 -0.26 15.73
C ASN A 303 21.55 0.74 15.70
N PHE A 304 21.75 1.93 16.26
CA PHE A 304 20.76 3.02 16.29
C PHE A 304 20.24 3.41 14.90
N ILE A 305 21.13 3.43 13.90
CA ILE A 305 20.83 3.55 12.47
C ILE A 305 20.99 2.14 11.86
N ARG A 306 19.86 1.45 11.63
CA ARG A 306 19.80 0.00 11.39
C ARG A 306 20.05 -0.42 9.93
N GLN A 307 19.05 -0.23 9.05
CA GLN A 307 19.05 -0.72 7.66
C GLN A 307 18.69 0.36 6.61
N GLY A 308 18.02 1.46 6.99
CA GLY A 308 17.52 2.50 6.06
C GLY A 308 16.33 2.11 5.16
N LYS A 309 16.13 0.82 4.90
CA LYS A 309 15.08 0.29 4.01
C LYS A 309 13.63 0.52 4.51
N VAL A 310 12.71 0.40 3.55
CA VAL A 310 11.26 0.23 3.72
C VAL A 310 10.87 -1.24 3.50
N ASP A 311 9.66 -1.64 3.89
CA ASP A 311 9.08 -2.98 3.71
C ASP A 311 9.89 -4.13 4.38
N THR A 312 10.72 -3.82 5.37
CA THR A 312 11.58 -4.79 6.08
C THR A 312 10.80 -5.76 6.96
N TYR A 313 9.52 -5.49 7.20
CA TYR A 313 8.57 -6.44 7.81
C TYR A 313 8.20 -7.62 6.88
N ARG A 314 8.75 -7.69 5.65
CA ARG A 314 8.50 -8.78 4.69
C ARG A 314 9.66 -9.75 4.48
N GLU A 315 10.84 -9.53 5.12
CA GLU A 315 12.07 -10.35 4.95
C GLU A 315 11.99 -11.73 5.66
N LEU A 316 10.79 -12.31 5.64
CA LEU A 316 10.19 -13.01 6.75
C LEU A 316 9.03 -13.85 6.18
N PHE A 317 9.11 -15.19 6.25
CA PHE A 317 8.04 -16.21 6.12
C PHE A 317 8.49 -17.52 5.41
N THR A 318 8.57 -18.67 6.17
CA THR A 318 7.85 -21.47 6.10
C THR A 318 7.65 -22.48 7.30
N ARG A 319 6.45 -23.08 7.40
CA ARG A 319 5.98 -23.61 8.68
C ARG A 319 5.73 -25.10 8.88
N THR A 320 4.71 -25.70 8.28
CA THR A 320 4.07 -26.90 8.87
C THR A 320 5.04 -28.08 9.04
N THR A 321 5.65 -28.59 7.96
CA THR A 321 6.63 -29.70 8.05
C THR A 321 7.83 -29.35 8.94
N LEU A 322 8.33 -28.11 8.85
CA LEU A 322 9.56 -27.67 9.51
C LEU A 322 9.39 -27.50 11.02
N MET A 323 8.30 -26.84 11.46
CA MET A 323 7.94 -26.78 12.89
C MET A 323 7.61 -28.17 13.44
N THR A 324 6.97 -29.03 12.65
CA THR A 324 6.61 -30.39 13.09
C THR A 324 7.85 -31.25 13.39
N GLU A 325 8.87 -31.24 12.53
CA GLU A 325 10.14 -31.94 12.81
C GLU A 325 10.86 -31.32 14.02
N MET A 326 10.98 -29.98 14.06
CA MET A 326 11.64 -29.26 15.16
C MET A 326 11.04 -29.64 16.52
N VAL A 327 9.71 -29.60 16.65
CA VAL A 327 8.98 -29.96 17.87
C VAL A 327 9.16 -31.44 18.19
N TRP A 328 9.11 -32.34 17.19
CA TRP A 328 9.29 -33.77 17.43
C TRP A 328 10.69 -34.10 17.95
N GLN A 329 11.74 -33.51 17.36
CA GLN A 329 13.14 -33.67 17.80
C GLN A 329 13.33 -33.14 19.24
N ILE A 330 12.82 -31.94 19.54
CA ILE A 330 12.88 -31.34 20.88
C ILE A 330 12.12 -32.18 21.92
N CYS A 331 11.00 -32.81 21.54
CA CYS A 331 10.27 -33.75 22.41
C CYS A 331 11.04 -35.05 22.64
N ASN A 332 11.70 -35.60 21.60
CA ASN A 332 12.44 -36.86 21.60
C ASN A 332 13.95 -36.70 21.88
N ASN A 333 14.34 -35.68 22.65
CA ASN A 333 15.72 -35.52 23.15
C ASN A 333 16.80 -35.43 22.06
N MET A 334 16.47 -34.83 20.90
CA MET A 334 17.37 -34.70 19.73
C MET A 334 17.84 -36.05 19.15
N ASP A 335 17.02 -37.10 19.27
CA ASP A 335 17.27 -38.41 18.68
C ASP A 335 17.03 -38.39 17.15
N PHE A 336 18.04 -37.90 16.43
CA PHE A 336 18.03 -37.82 14.97
C PHE A 336 17.92 -39.19 14.31
N GLU A 337 18.54 -40.25 14.87
CA GLU A 337 18.53 -41.60 14.30
C GLU A 337 17.11 -42.19 14.29
N LYS A 338 16.41 -42.15 15.42
CA LYS A 338 14.97 -42.46 15.53
C LYS A 338 14.10 -41.54 14.66
N GLY A 339 14.54 -40.30 14.44
CA GLY A 339 13.95 -39.36 13.48
C GLY A 339 14.12 -39.76 12.01
N PHE A 340 15.09 -40.61 11.67
CA PHE A 340 15.30 -41.17 10.33
C PHE A 340 14.63 -42.53 10.13
N GLU A 341 14.50 -43.36 11.17
CA GLU A 341 13.84 -44.68 11.12
C GLU A 341 12.44 -44.61 10.49
N LYS A 342 11.63 -43.65 10.95
CA LYS A 342 10.22 -43.50 10.55
C LYS A 342 9.94 -42.16 9.87
N PRO A 343 9.11 -42.14 8.82
CA PRO A 343 8.58 -40.91 8.23
C PRO A 343 7.92 -39.98 9.26
N LEU A 344 8.05 -38.66 9.09
CA LEU A 344 7.46 -37.64 9.98
C LEU A 344 5.94 -37.76 10.12
N ILE A 345 5.30 -38.27 9.06
CA ILE A 345 3.89 -38.64 8.95
C ILE A 345 3.45 -39.78 9.90
N GLU A 346 4.35 -40.69 10.25
CA GLU A 346 4.15 -41.73 11.28
C GLU A 346 4.57 -41.22 12.68
N ARG A 347 5.57 -40.32 12.74
CA ARG A 347 6.10 -39.73 13.98
C ARG A 347 5.22 -38.65 14.60
N VAL A 348 4.44 -37.93 13.80
CA VAL A 348 3.45 -36.93 14.24
C VAL A 348 2.13 -37.12 13.48
N PRO A 349 1.12 -37.75 14.12
CA PRO A 349 -0.21 -37.93 13.55
C PRO A 349 -0.89 -36.60 13.22
N PHE A 350 -1.70 -36.63 12.16
CA PHE A 350 -2.49 -35.50 11.67
C PHE A 350 -3.94 -35.72 12.09
N PHE A 351 -4.45 -34.87 12.98
CA PHE A 351 -5.65 -35.13 13.77
C PHE A 351 -6.90 -35.42 12.93
N GLU A 352 -7.02 -34.76 11.77
CA GLU A 352 -8.15 -34.88 10.85
C GLU A 352 -8.01 -36.06 9.87
N TYR A 353 -6.82 -36.63 9.68
CA TYR A 353 -6.57 -37.44 8.48
C TYR A 353 -7.39 -38.72 8.39
N ALA A 354 -7.71 -39.33 9.53
CA ALA A 354 -8.49 -40.57 9.59
C ALA A 354 -9.93 -40.45 9.07
N THR A 355 -10.46 -39.24 8.85
CA THR A 355 -11.77 -39.03 8.19
C THR A 355 -11.69 -39.10 6.67
N PHE A 356 -10.49 -39.05 6.06
CA PHE A 356 -10.32 -39.06 4.60
C PHE A 356 -10.27 -40.48 4.03
N GLY A 357 -11.28 -40.86 3.24
CA GLY A 357 -11.16 -41.90 2.20
C GLY A 357 -10.84 -43.34 2.64
N LYS A 358 -10.95 -43.66 3.94
CA LYS A 358 -10.46 -44.90 4.61
C LYS A 358 -10.60 -46.20 3.78
N LYS A 359 -11.71 -46.41 3.06
CA LYS A 359 -11.94 -47.62 2.23
C LYS A 359 -11.08 -47.72 0.95
N LYS A 360 -10.72 -46.61 0.29
CA LYS A 360 -9.96 -46.64 -0.98
C LYS A 360 -8.49 -46.99 -0.73
N LEU A 361 -7.84 -46.26 0.17
CA LEU A 361 -6.41 -46.41 0.48
C LEU A 361 -6.07 -47.80 1.04
N LEU A 362 -6.94 -48.38 1.88
CA LEU A 362 -6.76 -49.74 2.41
C LEU A 362 -6.76 -50.79 1.28
N LYS A 363 -7.66 -50.67 0.30
CA LYS A 363 -7.73 -51.57 -0.85
C LYS A 363 -6.52 -51.41 -1.78
N GLU A 364 -6.14 -50.17 -2.12
CA GLU A 364 -5.01 -49.92 -3.02
C GLU A 364 -3.65 -50.40 -2.49
N ASN A 365 -3.54 -50.65 -1.19
CA ASN A 365 -2.32 -51.16 -0.54
C ASN A 365 -2.46 -52.60 -0.01
N GLU A 366 -3.58 -53.29 -0.25
CA GLU A 366 -3.85 -54.62 0.33
C GLU A 366 -2.78 -55.69 -0.02
N ASN A 367 -2.08 -55.49 -1.15
CA ASN A 367 -1.06 -56.38 -1.69
C ASN A 367 0.40 -56.01 -1.31
N ASP A 368 0.62 -54.98 -0.49
CA ASP A 368 1.93 -54.64 0.10
C ASP A 368 1.79 -54.56 1.63
N PRO A 369 2.19 -55.61 2.38
CA PRO A 369 1.95 -55.68 3.82
C PRO A 369 2.53 -54.49 4.61
N LYS A 370 3.70 -53.97 4.20
CA LYS A 370 4.37 -52.87 4.90
C LYS A 370 3.67 -51.54 4.64
N ARG A 371 3.23 -51.29 3.40
CA ARG A 371 2.39 -50.12 3.09
C ARG A 371 1.01 -50.23 3.72
N LEU A 372 0.41 -51.43 3.75
CA LEU A 372 -0.88 -51.68 4.38
C LEU A 372 -0.82 -51.42 5.89
N GLU A 373 0.28 -51.79 6.56
CA GLU A 373 0.52 -51.48 7.96
C GLU A 373 0.60 -49.96 8.21
N THR A 374 1.40 -49.23 7.41
CA THR A 374 1.44 -47.75 7.51
C THR A 374 0.08 -47.11 7.21
N VAL A 375 -0.63 -47.57 6.19
CA VAL A 375 -1.96 -47.06 5.81
C VAL A 375 -3.01 -47.34 6.88
N LYS A 376 -2.96 -48.50 7.55
CA LYS A 376 -3.74 -48.76 8.76
C LYS A 376 -3.37 -47.76 9.85
N HIS A 377 -2.09 -47.61 10.19
CA HIS A 377 -1.61 -46.69 11.23
C HIS A 377 -2.03 -45.22 11.00
N MET A 378 -2.09 -44.76 9.74
CA MET A 378 -2.57 -43.42 9.35
C MET A 378 -4.09 -43.25 9.36
N LEU A 379 -4.86 -44.36 9.34
CA LEU A 379 -6.32 -44.36 9.25
C LEU A 379 -7.02 -44.87 10.53
N THR A 380 -6.27 -45.45 11.47
CA THR A 380 -6.67 -45.67 12.86
C THR A 380 -6.85 -44.32 13.54
N LEU A 381 -8.05 -44.06 14.07
CA LEU A 381 -8.32 -42.85 14.86
C LEU A 381 -7.49 -42.90 16.15
N GLU A 382 -7.04 -41.75 16.67
CA GLU A 382 -6.03 -41.76 17.72
C GLU A 382 -6.51 -42.48 19.01
N TRP A 383 -7.82 -42.44 19.30
CA TRP A 383 -8.46 -43.15 20.42
C TRP A 383 -8.73 -44.65 20.16
N GLU A 384 -8.53 -45.14 18.94
CA GLU A 384 -8.55 -46.59 18.61
C GLU A 384 -7.18 -47.26 18.93
N ARG A 385 -6.20 -46.50 19.43
CA ARG A 385 -4.84 -47.00 19.74
C ARG A 385 -4.76 -47.59 21.15
N SER A 386 -4.11 -48.75 21.25
CA SER A 386 -3.91 -49.48 22.52
C SER A 386 -2.76 -48.94 23.37
N GLU A 387 -1.83 -48.20 22.78
CA GLU A 387 -0.64 -47.64 23.42
C GLU A 387 -0.43 -46.20 22.96
N TYR A 388 0.08 -45.35 23.86
CA TYR A 388 0.39 -43.95 23.60
C TYR A 388 1.83 -43.64 24.04
N PRO A 389 2.62 -42.86 23.28
CA PRO A 389 3.92 -42.40 23.74
C PRO A 389 3.76 -41.40 24.88
N GLU A 390 4.69 -41.43 25.83
CA GLU A 390 4.73 -40.55 27.01
C GLU A 390 4.62 -39.05 26.64
N THR A 391 5.35 -38.63 25.61
CA THR A 391 5.16 -37.32 24.97
C THR A 391 4.44 -37.48 23.64
N ARG A 392 3.20 -36.99 23.58
CA ARG A 392 2.37 -36.99 22.37
C ARG A 392 2.56 -35.68 21.61
N VAL A 393 2.87 -35.76 20.32
CA VAL A 393 2.98 -34.61 19.41
C VAL A 393 1.97 -34.81 18.28
N TYR A 394 1.16 -33.78 18.02
CA TYR A 394 0.10 -33.78 17.01
C TYR A 394 0.18 -32.53 16.13
N LYS A 395 -0.37 -32.63 14.92
CA LYS A 395 -0.59 -31.49 14.02
C LYS A 395 -2.04 -31.47 13.55
N SER A 396 -2.53 -30.26 13.24
CA SER A 396 -3.89 -29.99 12.77
C SER A 396 -3.85 -28.86 11.74
N HIS A 397 -4.87 -28.78 10.89
CA HIS A 397 -5.15 -27.62 10.03
C HIS A 397 -6.57 -27.05 10.25
N LEU A 398 -7.25 -27.44 11.34
CA LEU A 398 -8.57 -26.92 11.67
C LEU A 398 -8.50 -25.51 12.31
N PRO A 399 -9.59 -24.73 12.20
CA PRO A 399 -9.91 -23.68 13.18
C PRO A 399 -9.82 -24.23 14.61
N LEU A 400 -9.37 -23.42 15.55
CA LEU A 400 -9.38 -23.78 16.97
C LEU A 400 -10.82 -23.96 17.50
N SER A 401 -11.79 -23.27 16.90
CA SER A 401 -13.23 -23.46 17.17
C SER A 401 -13.75 -24.85 16.78
N LEU A 402 -13.01 -25.63 16.00
CA LEU A 402 -13.32 -27.03 15.63
C LEU A 402 -12.41 -28.05 16.33
N LEU A 403 -11.54 -27.60 17.24
CA LEU A 403 -10.71 -28.45 18.11
C LEU A 403 -11.28 -28.46 19.55
N PRO A 404 -10.84 -29.38 20.43
CA PRO A 404 -11.33 -29.41 21.80
C PRO A 404 -11.11 -28.07 22.52
N PRO A 405 -12.13 -27.46 23.17
CA PRO A 405 -11.99 -26.14 23.80
C PRO A 405 -11.06 -26.14 25.03
N GLU A 406 -10.70 -27.32 25.53
CA GLU A 406 -9.67 -27.55 26.56
C GLU A 406 -8.26 -27.70 25.98
N LEU A 407 -8.08 -27.81 24.66
CA LEU A 407 -6.76 -28.01 24.03
C LEU A 407 -5.79 -26.88 24.43
N ALA A 408 -6.26 -25.64 24.39
CA ALA A 408 -5.51 -24.46 24.81
C ALA A 408 -5.56 -24.22 26.34
N LYS A 409 -5.88 -25.23 27.15
CA LYS A 409 -5.73 -25.22 28.62
C LYS A 409 -4.85 -26.37 29.10
N GLU A 410 -5.10 -27.58 28.59
CA GLU A 410 -4.49 -28.83 29.05
C GLU A 410 -3.27 -29.28 28.21
N ALA A 411 -3.09 -28.72 27.01
CA ALA A 411 -2.00 -29.07 26.10
C ALA A 411 -1.18 -27.84 25.67
N ARG A 412 0.05 -28.09 25.21
CA ARG A 412 0.92 -27.06 24.61
C ARG A 412 0.59 -26.88 23.12
N LEU A 413 -0.13 -25.82 22.80
CA LEU A 413 -0.46 -25.44 21.42
C LEU A 413 0.66 -24.57 20.82
N ILE A 414 1.13 -24.89 19.61
CA ILE A 414 2.06 -24.05 18.84
C ILE A 414 1.33 -23.62 17.56
N TYR A 415 0.96 -22.34 17.42
CA TYR A 415 0.14 -21.87 16.30
C TYR A 415 0.92 -21.20 15.16
N VAL A 416 0.46 -21.43 13.92
CA VAL A 416 1.31 -21.72 12.76
C VAL A 416 0.97 -20.90 11.47
N VAL A 417 0.57 -19.62 11.63
CA VAL A 417 0.29 -18.64 10.54
C VAL A 417 1.45 -18.32 9.55
N ARG A 418 1.11 -17.93 8.29
CA ARG A 418 1.94 -17.35 7.21
C ARG A 418 1.28 -16.08 6.60
N ASN A 419 2.02 -15.18 5.92
CA ASN A 419 1.46 -14.20 4.96
C ASN A 419 0.46 -14.87 3.99
N PRO A 420 -0.80 -14.40 3.88
CA PRO A 420 -1.85 -15.06 3.09
C PRO A 420 -1.52 -15.21 1.61
N LYS A 421 -0.89 -14.23 0.96
CA LYS A 421 -0.52 -14.32 -0.47
C LYS A 421 0.49 -15.44 -0.72
N ASP A 422 1.43 -15.55 0.21
CA ASP A 422 2.53 -16.51 0.21
C ASP A 422 2.07 -17.91 0.68
N MET A 423 0.99 -17.95 1.47
CA MET A 423 0.24 -19.18 1.78
C MET A 423 -0.53 -19.67 0.56
N ALA A 424 -1.27 -18.80 -0.15
CA ALA A 424 -1.96 -19.13 -1.39
C ALA A 424 -1.00 -19.65 -2.46
N ALA A 425 0.13 -18.96 -2.68
CA ALA A 425 1.20 -19.41 -3.57
C ALA A 425 1.71 -20.82 -3.21
N SER A 426 1.90 -21.09 -1.92
CA SER A 426 2.35 -22.41 -1.45
C SER A 426 1.27 -23.48 -1.61
N ALA A 427 0.02 -23.16 -1.31
CA ALA A 427 -1.12 -24.08 -1.39
C ALA A 427 -1.51 -24.37 -2.85
N TYR A 428 -1.33 -23.40 -3.75
CA TYR A 428 -1.47 -23.55 -5.19
C TYR A 428 -0.47 -24.55 -5.77
N HIS A 429 0.83 -24.36 -5.52
CA HIS A 429 1.85 -25.28 -6.01
C HIS A 429 1.78 -26.66 -5.35
N PHE A 430 1.42 -26.75 -4.07
CA PHE A 430 1.06 -28.01 -3.43
C PHE A 430 -0.13 -28.65 -4.16
N GLY A 431 -1.17 -27.88 -4.47
CA GLY A 431 -2.31 -28.32 -5.27
C GLY A 431 -1.92 -28.85 -6.64
N GLN A 432 -0.99 -28.19 -7.36
CA GLN A 432 -0.49 -28.62 -8.68
C GLN A 432 0.19 -29.99 -8.66
N MET A 433 0.82 -30.37 -7.53
CA MET A 433 1.41 -31.71 -7.37
C MET A 433 0.36 -32.83 -7.43
N TYR A 434 -0.86 -32.55 -6.97
CA TYR A 434 -1.86 -33.59 -6.65
C TYR A 434 -3.13 -33.51 -7.50
N PHE A 435 -3.46 -32.34 -8.02
CA PHE A 435 -4.69 -32.05 -8.77
C PHE A 435 -4.41 -31.08 -9.91
N ASP A 436 -5.30 -31.03 -10.90
CA ASP A 436 -5.24 -30.04 -11.97
C ASP A 436 -5.80 -28.71 -11.47
N GLN A 437 -4.89 -27.79 -11.14
CA GLN A 437 -5.23 -26.46 -10.63
C GLN A 437 -5.63 -25.51 -11.77
N PRO A 438 -6.57 -24.58 -11.52
CA PRO A 438 -6.89 -23.51 -12.47
C PRO A 438 -5.73 -22.50 -12.58
N PRO A 439 -5.85 -21.46 -13.42
CA PRO A 439 -4.98 -20.28 -13.35
C PRO A 439 -4.93 -19.69 -11.92
N PHE A 440 -3.79 -19.09 -11.55
CA PHE A 440 -3.55 -18.66 -10.16
C PHE A 440 -4.54 -17.60 -9.68
N GLU A 441 -5.09 -16.81 -10.59
CA GLU A 441 -6.05 -15.73 -10.32
C GLU A 441 -7.40 -16.31 -9.87
N GLN A 442 -7.83 -17.40 -10.51
CA GLN A 442 -9.03 -18.14 -10.15
C GLN A 442 -8.82 -18.90 -8.83
N TYR A 443 -7.63 -19.48 -8.64
CA TYR A 443 -7.26 -20.08 -7.35
C TYR A 443 -7.27 -19.04 -6.24
N TRP A 444 -6.72 -17.84 -6.48
CA TRP A 444 -6.70 -16.76 -5.51
C TRP A 444 -8.10 -16.32 -5.09
N ASP A 445 -9.03 -16.14 -6.03
CA ASP A 445 -10.44 -15.82 -5.70
C ASP A 445 -11.07 -16.88 -4.78
N THR A 446 -10.89 -18.18 -5.08
CA THR A 446 -11.40 -19.26 -4.21
C THR A 446 -10.71 -19.33 -2.85
N PHE A 447 -9.43 -18.94 -2.76
CA PHE A 447 -8.67 -18.84 -1.51
C PHE A 447 -9.09 -17.62 -0.67
N GLU A 448 -9.28 -16.45 -1.29
CA GLU A 448 -9.71 -15.21 -0.64
C GLU A 448 -11.12 -15.33 -0.06
N ARG A 449 -12.02 -16.04 -0.77
CA ARG A 449 -13.36 -16.41 -0.28
C ARG A 449 -13.38 -17.53 0.77
N GLY A 450 -12.22 -18.11 1.12
CA GLY A 450 -12.13 -19.23 2.07
C GLY A 450 -12.75 -20.55 1.59
N LEU A 451 -13.04 -20.70 0.29
CA LEU A 451 -13.67 -21.91 -0.27
C LEU A 451 -12.73 -23.14 -0.24
N ILE A 452 -11.43 -22.91 -0.08
CA ILE A 452 -10.41 -23.95 0.06
C ILE A 452 -9.74 -23.78 1.43
N TRP A 453 -9.89 -24.79 2.30
CA TRP A 453 -9.39 -24.83 3.69
C TRP A 453 -9.98 -23.80 4.68
N GLY A 454 -10.98 -23.01 4.28
CA GLY A 454 -11.68 -22.06 5.15
C GLY A 454 -11.07 -20.65 5.18
N THR A 455 -11.71 -19.78 5.95
CA THR A 455 -11.38 -18.37 6.09
C THR A 455 -10.08 -18.14 6.89
N PHE A 456 -8.97 -18.02 6.16
CA PHE A 456 -7.62 -17.83 6.73
C PHE A 456 -7.55 -16.78 7.86
N PHE A 457 -8.15 -15.60 7.66
CA PHE A 457 -8.08 -14.51 8.63
C PHE A 457 -8.85 -14.81 9.93
N GLU A 458 -9.92 -15.59 9.86
CA GLU A 458 -10.72 -15.97 11.03
C GLU A 458 -9.99 -17.04 11.84
N GLN A 459 -9.43 -18.06 11.19
CA GLN A 459 -8.59 -19.09 11.83
C GLN A 459 -7.34 -18.48 12.49
N ALA A 460 -6.68 -17.54 11.79
CA ALA A 460 -5.53 -16.82 12.34
C ALA A 460 -5.93 -15.94 13.54
N LYS A 461 -7.13 -15.34 13.50
CA LYS A 461 -7.68 -14.54 14.60
C LYS A 461 -8.00 -15.38 15.83
N GLU A 462 -8.64 -16.55 15.70
CA GLU A 462 -8.94 -17.43 16.83
C GLU A 462 -7.68 -17.74 17.66
N ALA A 463 -6.59 -18.09 16.99
CA ALA A 463 -5.31 -18.35 17.65
C ALA A 463 -4.61 -17.08 18.15
N TRP A 464 -4.79 -15.94 17.48
CA TRP A 464 -4.26 -14.65 17.90
C TRP A 464 -4.95 -14.14 19.18
N ASP A 465 -6.26 -14.32 19.31
CA ASP A 465 -7.01 -13.90 20.49
C ASP A 465 -6.53 -14.65 21.76
N ILE A 466 -6.20 -15.94 21.64
CA ILE A 466 -5.71 -16.76 22.76
C ILE A 466 -4.19 -16.74 22.97
N ARG A 467 -3.41 -16.02 22.16
CA ARG A 467 -1.93 -16.01 22.14
C ARG A 467 -1.23 -15.59 23.45
N HIS A 468 -2.00 -15.15 24.44
CA HIS A 468 -1.53 -14.71 25.75
C HIS A 468 -1.65 -15.80 26.84
N GLN A 469 -2.15 -16.99 26.51
CA GLN A 469 -2.22 -18.16 27.38
C GLN A 469 -0.84 -18.83 27.47
N GLU A 470 -0.42 -19.28 28.66
CA GLU A 470 0.97 -19.71 28.93
C GLU A 470 1.39 -20.95 28.13
N ASN A 471 0.41 -21.78 27.78
CA ASN A 471 0.51 -22.99 26.98
C ASN A 471 0.14 -22.77 25.50
N VAL A 472 0.08 -21.51 25.03
CA VAL A 472 -0.10 -21.16 23.61
C VAL A 472 1.13 -20.39 23.09
N LEU A 473 1.97 -21.08 22.33
CA LEU A 473 3.05 -20.47 21.56
C LEU A 473 2.53 -20.05 20.19
N PHE A 474 1.87 -18.88 20.14
CA PHE A 474 1.77 -18.17 18.87
C PHE A 474 3.17 -17.69 18.48
N MET A 475 3.51 -17.92 17.22
CA MET A 475 4.75 -17.49 16.56
C MET A 475 4.39 -17.12 15.12
N PHE A 476 5.36 -16.70 14.31
CA PHE A 476 5.18 -16.51 12.86
C PHE A 476 6.17 -17.40 12.05
N TYR A 477 5.86 -17.82 10.79
CA TYR A 477 6.90 -18.38 9.88
C TYR A 477 7.90 -17.27 9.46
N GLU A 478 7.61 -16.01 9.78
CA GLU A 478 8.51 -14.85 9.71
C GLU A 478 9.88 -15.16 10.33
N ASP A 479 9.87 -15.45 11.63
CA ASP A 479 11.08 -15.54 12.44
C ASP A 479 11.89 -16.82 12.16
N ILE A 480 11.21 -17.90 11.80
CA ILE A 480 11.79 -19.24 11.64
C ILE A 480 12.81 -19.31 10.48
N VAL A 481 12.59 -18.58 9.38
CA VAL A 481 13.61 -18.47 8.31
C VAL A 481 14.83 -17.70 8.82
N LYS A 482 14.54 -16.57 9.46
CA LYS A 482 15.48 -15.49 9.72
C LYS A 482 16.46 -15.85 10.84
N ASP A 483 15.98 -16.57 11.85
CA ASP A 483 16.82 -17.08 12.92
C ASP A 483 16.28 -18.43 13.42
N MET A 484 16.74 -19.50 12.77
CA MET A 484 16.42 -20.87 13.13
C MET A 484 16.91 -21.23 14.54
N ARG A 485 18.06 -20.72 14.98
CA ARG A 485 18.65 -21.04 16.30
C ARG A 485 17.83 -20.42 17.44
N SER A 486 17.53 -19.12 17.37
CA SER A 486 16.65 -18.46 18.35
C SER A 486 15.23 -19.02 18.32
N THR A 487 14.75 -19.46 17.15
CA THR A 487 13.48 -20.18 17.01
C THR A 487 13.47 -21.50 17.79
N ILE A 488 14.50 -22.34 17.60
CA ILE A 488 14.67 -23.60 18.34
C ILE A 488 14.70 -23.32 19.85
N LEU A 489 15.47 -22.33 20.30
CA LEU A 489 15.54 -21.93 21.71
C LEU A 489 14.18 -21.47 22.27
N LYS A 490 13.39 -20.72 21.50
CA LYS A 490 12.01 -20.30 21.86
C LYS A 490 11.09 -21.52 22.05
N VAL A 491 11.18 -22.51 21.15
CA VAL A 491 10.39 -23.76 21.23
C VAL A 491 10.86 -24.66 22.38
N CYS A 492 12.17 -24.85 22.59
CA CYS A 492 12.73 -25.58 23.73
C CYS A 492 12.23 -25.01 25.07
N LYS A 493 12.33 -23.68 25.25
CA LYS A 493 11.86 -22.99 26.46
C LYS A 493 10.37 -23.22 26.72
N PHE A 494 9.53 -23.12 25.69
CA PHE A 494 8.08 -23.34 25.80
C PHE A 494 7.71 -24.80 26.12
N LEU A 495 8.42 -25.75 25.52
CA LEU A 495 8.24 -27.18 25.79
C LEU A 495 8.83 -27.63 27.13
N GLY A 496 9.56 -26.76 27.85
CA GLY A 496 10.21 -27.08 29.12
C GLY A 496 11.46 -27.97 28.97
N LYS A 497 12.11 -27.92 27.81
CA LYS A 497 13.31 -28.72 27.48
C LYS A 497 14.56 -27.82 27.45
N THR A 498 15.69 -28.36 27.88
CA THR A 498 17.01 -27.70 27.90
C THR A 498 18.05 -28.59 27.25
N TYR A 499 18.89 -28.01 26.39
CA TYR A 499 19.97 -28.70 25.68
C TYR A 499 21.23 -27.83 25.67
N THR A 500 22.38 -28.43 25.43
CA THR A 500 23.66 -27.73 25.23
C THR A 500 23.67 -26.95 23.91
N ASP A 501 24.51 -25.92 23.83
CA ASP A 501 24.64 -25.12 22.60
C ASP A 501 24.93 -25.97 21.36
N SER A 502 25.71 -27.05 21.50
CA SER A 502 26.07 -27.97 20.41
C SER A 502 24.90 -28.83 19.93
N GLU A 503 24.00 -29.26 20.80
CA GLU A 503 22.76 -29.97 20.41
C GLU A 503 21.80 -29.01 19.68
N ILE A 504 21.73 -27.76 20.13
CA ILE A 504 20.98 -26.70 19.44
C ILE A 504 21.62 -26.39 18.06
N ASP A 505 22.95 -26.42 17.91
CA ASP A 505 23.61 -26.27 16.61
C ASP A 505 23.32 -27.45 15.68
N LYS A 506 23.41 -28.68 16.16
CA LYS A 506 23.06 -29.89 15.39
C LYS A 506 21.61 -29.85 14.90
N LEU A 507 20.66 -29.43 15.75
CA LEU A 507 19.29 -29.25 15.30
C LEU A 507 19.20 -28.08 14.29
N THR A 508 19.89 -26.97 14.51
CA THR A 508 19.93 -25.83 13.56
C THR A 508 20.43 -26.27 12.18
N GLU A 509 21.45 -27.12 12.12
CA GLU A 509 21.98 -27.72 10.88
C GLU A 509 21.00 -28.72 10.24
N HIS A 510 20.36 -29.58 11.02
CA HIS A 510 19.32 -30.51 10.53
C HIS A 510 18.09 -29.79 9.97
N MET A 511 17.70 -28.68 10.60
CA MET A 511 16.61 -27.81 10.17
C MET A 511 17.01 -26.86 9.01
N HIS A 512 18.29 -26.78 8.64
CA HIS A 512 18.75 -25.95 7.52
C HIS A 512 18.14 -26.45 6.20
N ILE A 513 17.64 -25.52 5.37
CA ILE A 513 16.74 -25.84 4.25
C ILE A 513 17.30 -26.87 3.26
N ASP A 514 18.61 -26.84 2.98
CA ASP A 514 19.25 -27.77 2.04
C ASP A 514 19.52 -29.16 2.61
N ASN A 515 19.51 -29.30 3.94
CA ASN A 515 19.57 -30.59 4.63
C ASN A 515 18.14 -31.13 4.81
N PHE A 516 17.22 -30.27 5.26
CA PHE A 516 15.81 -30.54 5.41
C PHE A 516 15.15 -31.02 4.09
N ARG A 517 15.51 -30.43 2.95
CA ARG A 517 15.04 -30.86 1.62
C ARG A 517 15.61 -32.20 1.16
N LYS A 518 16.75 -32.65 1.69
CA LYS A 518 17.35 -33.97 1.39
C LYS A 518 16.87 -35.07 2.32
N ASN A 519 16.42 -34.72 3.53
CA ASN A 519 15.96 -35.68 4.53
C ASN A 519 14.72 -36.46 4.04
N ALA A 520 14.89 -37.77 3.84
CA ALA A 520 13.86 -38.66 3.33
C ALA A 520 12.73 -38.98 4.32
N SER A 521 12.91 -38.74 5.62
CA SER A 521 11.84 -38.97 6.62
C SER A 521 10.82 -37.81 6.64
N VAL A 522 11.24 -36.58 6.34
CA VAL A 522 10.34 -35.39 6.27
C VAL A 522 9.75 -35.12 4.89
N ASN A 523 10.33 -35.68 3.82
CA ASN A 523 9.80 -35.55 2.45
C ASN A 523 8.67 -36.54 2.11
N LYS A 524 8.55 -37.66 2.83
CA LYS A 524 7.47 -38.65 2.62
C LYS A 524 6.13 -38.12 3.10
N ASN A 525 5.10 -38.26 2.28
CA ASN A 525 3.77 -37.67 2.49
C ASN A 525 2.64 -38.70 2.26
N TYR A 526 1.40 -38.40 2.69
CA TYR A 526 0.23 -39.31 2.61
C TYR A 526 0.02 -39.90 1.22
N PHE A 527 0.28 -39.07 0.20
CA PHE A 527 0.12 -39.40 -1.21
C PHE A 527 1.15 -40.41 -1.76
N ASP A 528 2.27 -40.66 -1.06
CA ASP A 528 3.20 -41.74 -1.44
C ASP A 528 2.57 -43.14 -1.25
N TYR A 529 1.43 -43.20 -0.57
CA TYR A 529 0.67 -44.41 -0.29
C TYR A 529 -0.41 -44.72 -1.34
N ASP A 530 -0.64 -43.86 -2.34
CA ASP A 530 -1.60 -44.14 -3.44
C ASP A 530 -1.13 -45.23 -4.43
N SER A 531 -2.02 -45.61 -5.36
CA SER A 531 -1.74 -46.51 -6.50
C SER A 531 -0.44 -46.18 -7.26
N LYS A 532 0.10 -47.16 -7.99
CA LYS A 532 1.27 -46.96 -8.87
C LYS A 532 0.99 -45.94 -9.98
N GLU A 533 -0.24 -45.87 -10.47
CA GLU A 533 -0.65 -44.97 -11.55
C GLU A 533 -0.73 -43.51 -11.08
N GLU A 534 -1.34 -43.26 -9.92
CA GLU A 534 -1.41 -41.91 -9.33
C GLU A 534 -0.02 -41.39 -8.95
N ARG A 535 0.88 -42.26 -8.49
CA ARG A 535 2.28 -41.89 -8.29
C ARG A 535 3.02 -41.58 -9.60
N ALA A 536 2.80 -42.35 -10.67
CA ALA A 536 3.37 -42.04 -11.98
C ALA A 536 2.89 -40.68 -12.52
N LYS A 537 1.60 -40.35 -12.35
CA LYS A 537 1.03 -39.03 -12.69
C LYS A 537 1.70 -37.88 -11.92
N ARG A 538 2.26 -38.13 -10.73
CA ARG A 538 2.99 -37.12 -9.92
C ARG A 538 4.44 -36.96 -10.32
N THR A 539 5.14 -38.05 -10.62
CA THR A 539 6.52 -38.00 -11.15
C THR A 539 6.57 -37.17 -12.43
N LEU A 540 5.54 -37.26 -13.27
CA LEU A 540 5.38 -36.44 -14.49
C LEU A 540 5.09 -34.94 -14.21
N ARG A 541 4.64 -34.56 -13.01
CA ARG A 541 4.36 -33.16 -12.58
C ARG A 541 5.57 -32.46 -11.95
N GLY A 542 6.70 -33.14 -11.81
CA GLY A 542 8.04 -32.54 -11.64
C GLY A 542 8.32 -31.75 -10.34
N ASN A 543 7.47 -31.81 -9.32
CA ASN A 543 7.62 -31.01 -8.10
C ASN A 543 7.93 -31.86 -6.85
N ASN A 544 8.92 -31.43 -6.06
CA ASN A 544 9.22 -32.00 -4.74
C ASN A 544 8.30 -31.40 -3.66
N PHE A 545 7.89 -32.22 -2.68
CA PHE A 545 7.02 -31.80 -1.56
C PHE A 545 7.58 -30.58 -0.81
N ILE A 546 8.88 -30.57 -0.51
CA ILE A 546 9.56 -29.40 0.07
C ILE A 546 10.14 -28.53 -1.06
N ARG A 547 9.25 -27.80 -1.76
CA ARG A 547 9.56 -27.03 -2.98
C ARG A 547 10.69 -26.02 -2.80
N GLN A 548 10.50 -24.99 -1.96
CA GLN A 548 11.51 -23.99 -1.62
C GLN A 548 11.24 -23.35 -0.26
N GLY A 549 12.28 -23.08 0.53
CA GLY A 549 12.19 -22.39 1.83
C GLY A 549 12.27 -20.87 1.73
N LYS A 550 11.69 -20.27 0.68
CA LYS A 550 11.72 -18.82 0.43
C LYS A 550 10.43 -18.11 0.86
N VAL A 551 10.64 -16.86 1.26
CA VAL A 551 9.61 -15.83 1.52
C VAL A 551 9.26 -15.10 0.23
N ASP A 552 8.12 -14.39 0.19
CA ASP A 552 7.72 -13.50 -0.91
C ASP A 552 7.52 -14.21 -2.29
N THR A 553 7.46 -15.54 -2.31
CA THR A 553 7.31 -16.38 -3.51
C THR A 553 6.01 -16.10 -4.28
N TYR A 554 4.99 -15.54 -3.63
CA TYR A 554 3.79 -15.07 -4.32
C TYR A 554 4.07 -14.02 -5.40
N LYS A 555 5.18 -13.27 -5.34
CA LYS A 555 5.54 -12.29 -6.39
C LYS A 555 5.78 -12.96 -7.75
N GLU A 556 6.13 -14.24 -7.77
CA GLU A 556 6.29 -15.09 -8.96
C GLU A 556 4.93 -15.46 -9.61
N LEU A 557 3.82 -15.31 -8.88
CA LEU A 557 2.47 -15.74 -9.29
C LEU A 557 1.45 -14.60 -9.39
N PHE A 558 1.59 -13.53 -8.59
CA PHE A 558 0.77 -12.32 -8.68
C PHE A 558 1.20 -11.40 -9.84
N THR A 559 2.03 -11.88 -10.77
CA THR A 559 2.56 -11.14 -11.94
C THR A 559 2.22 -11.85 -13.26
N THR A 560 0.93 -12.01 -13.53
CA THR A 560 0.39 -12.72 -14.71
C THR A 560 -0.32 -11.82 -15.73
N GLY A 561 -0.42 -10.52 -15.46
CA GLY A 561 -0.46 -9.54 -16.55
C GLY A 561 0.94 -9.40 -17.15
N LYS A 562 1.07 -9.35 -18.48
CA LYS A 562 2.35 -9.03 -19.12
C LYS A 562 2.84 -7.66 -18.62
N PRO A 563 4.11 -7.51 -18.22
CA PRO A 563 4.67 -6.19 -17.93
C PRO A 563 4.58 -5.27 -19.15
N GLY A 564 3.85 -4.15 -19.02
CA GLY A 564 3.85 -3.07 -20.02
C GLY A 564 2.59 -2.91 -20.88
N GLU A 565 1.39 -3.35 -20.47
CA GLU A 565 0.14 -3.04 -21.20
C GLU A 565 -0.69 -1.88 -20.58
N PHE A 566 -0.52 -1.51 -19.31
CA PHE A 566 -1.12 -0.32 -18.69
C PHE A 566 -0.25 0.26 -17.55
N TYR A 567 -0.35 1.56 -17.29
CA TYR A 567 0.30 2.26 -16.17
C TYR A 567 -0.71 2.99 -15.26
N GLN A 568 -0.38 3.10 -13.97
CA GLN A 568 -1.08 3.95 -13.00
C GLN A 568 -0.37 5.32 -12.90
N ILE A 569 -1.09 6.39 -13.22
CA ILE A 569 -0.55 7.75 -13.30
C ILE A 569 -1.11 8.64 -12.17
N GLY A 570 -0.21 9.38 -11.52
CA GLY A 570 -0.54 10.36 -10.48
C GLY A 570 -1.06 9.77 -9.15
N PRO A 571 -1.30 10.60 -8.13
CA PRO A 571 -1.74 10.15 -6.80
C PRO A 571 -3.16 9.55 -6.79
N LYS A 572 -3.90 9.67 -7.90
CA LYS A 572 -5.25 9.10 -8.12
C LYS A 572 -5.23 7.75 -8.85
N ASN A 573 -4.04 7.26 -9.22
CA ASN A 573 -3.81 5.98 -9.89
C ASN A 573 -4.60 5.82 -11.22
N TYR A 574 -4.65 6.88 -12.03
CA TYR A 574 -5.37 6.84 -13.31
C TYR A 574 -4.76 5.82 -14.28
N ILE A 575 -5.57 4.91 -14.81
CA ILE A 575 -5.14 3.86 -15.73
C ILE A 575 -4.97 4.42 -17.14
N CYS A 576 -3.73 4.44 -17.63
CA CYS A 576 -3.35 4.91 -18.96
C CYS A 576 -2.65 3.79 -19.76
N LEU A 577 -2.74 3.84 -21.10
CA LEU A 577 -1.99 2.93 -21.98
C LEU A 577 -0.49 3.28 -22.02
N PRO A 578 0.41 2.36 -22.42
CA PRO A 578 1.83 2.43 -22.11
C PRO A 578 2.52 3.65 -22.73
N ASN A 579 2.13 3.98 -23.95
CA ASN A 579 2.64 5.13 -24.70
C ASN A 579 2.35 6.47 -24.03
N TYR A 580 1.39 6.57 -23.09
CA TYR A 580 1.15 7.82 -22.35
C TYR A 580 2.43 8.30 -21.66
N GLU A 581 3.18 7.39 -21.02
CA GLU A 581 4.42 7.72 -20.29
C GLU A 581 5.50 8.32 -21.20
N LYS A 582 5.50 8.00 -22.51
CA LYS A 582 6.42 8.57 -23.50
C LYS A 582 6.12 10.04 -23.84
N TYR A 583 4.85 10.44 -23.79
CA TYR A 583 4.37 11.73 -24.31
C TYR A 583 3.66 12.61 -23.25
N LYS A 584 3.73 12.21 -21.98
CA LYS A 584 3.02 12.86 -20.86
C LYS A 584 3.39 14.34 -20.72
N ASP A 585 4.64 14.69 -21.01
CA ASP A 585 5.16 16.03 -20.82
C ASP A 585 4.74 16.95 -21.96
N GLU A 586 4.68 16.47 -23.20
CA GLU A 586 4.11 17.18 -24.34
C GLU A 586 2.58 17.33 -24.23
N ILE A 587 1.89 16.32 -23.70
CA ILE A 587 0.46 16.37 -23.35
C ILE A 587 0.20 17.43 -22.28
N TYR A 588 0.97 17.44 -21.19
CA TYR A 588 0.78 18.33 -20.04
C TYR A 588 1.23 19.79 -20.31
N ASN A 589 2.19 19.99 -21.21
CA ASN A 589 2.66 21.33 -21.61
C ASN A 589 2.12 21.79 -22.97
N PHE A 590 1.09 21.13 -23.53
CA PHE A 590 0.53 21.49 -24.83
C PHE A 590 -0.01 22.94 -24.84
N PRO A 591 0.39 23.79 -25.80
CA PRO A 591 0.03 25.20 -25.81
C PRO A 591 -1.45 25.41 -26.11
N ILE A 592 -2.21 25.78 -25.07
CA ILE A 592 -3.63 26.13 -25.13
C ILE A 592 -3.82 27.55 -25.71
N ARG A 593 -4.94 27.77 -26.40
CA ARG A 593 -5.36 29.09 -26.91
C ARG A 593 -6.77 29.42 -26.42
N LYS A 594 -7.05 30.72 -26.29
CA LYS A 594 -8.36 31.24 -25.84
C LYS A 594 -9.56 30.83 -26.71
N ASN A 595 -9.32 30.54 -27.99
CA ASN A 595 -10.35 30.08 -28.93
C ASN A 595 -10.45 28.54 -29.03
N ASP A 596 -9.76 27.79 -28.17
CA ASP A 596 -9.91 26.33 -28.12
C ASP A 596 -11.21 25.93 -27.41
N VAL A 597 -11.80 24.82 -27.87
CA VAL A 597 -12.98 24.19 -27.26
C VAL A 597 -12.71 22.71 -27.05
N TRP A 598 -12.72 22.25 -25.80
CA TRP A 598 -12.36 20.89 -25.41
C TRP A 598 -13.57 20.11 -24.89
N ILE A 599 -13.97 19.06 -25.60
CA ILE A 599 -14.94 18.07 -25.14
C ILE A 599 -14.17 17.02 -24.32
N ASN A 600 -14.24 17.10 -22.98
CA ASN A 600 -13.61 16.15 -22.07
C ASN A 600 -14.66 15.24 -21.43
N THR A 601 -14.44 13.93 -21.40
CA THR A 601 -15.40 12.97 -20.82
C THR A 601 -14.67 11.70 -20.39
N LEU A 602 -15.11 11.02 -19.34
CA LEU A 602 -14.79 9.60 -19.22
C LEU A 602 -15.36 8.85 -20.44
N GLY A 603 -14.64 7.84 -20.94
CA GLY A 603 -15.04 7.06 -22.11
C GLY A 603 -16.50 6.58 -22.05
N ARG A 604 -17.20 6.66 -23.20
CA ARG A 604 -18.60 6.24 -23.39
C ARG A 604 -19.69 7.11 -22.72
N SER A 605 -19.34 8.23 -22.11
CA SER A 605 -20.28 9.19 -21.48
C SER A 605 -21.00 10.14 -22.48
N GLY A 606 -21.36 9.64 -23.68
CA GLY A 606 -22.07 10.44 -24.70
C GLY A 606 -21.20 11.31 -25.62
N THR A 607 -19.88 11.23 -25.51
CA THR A 607 -18.90 12.13 -26.16
C THR A 607 -19.15 12.42 -27.63
N THR A 608 -19.41 11.41 -28.46
CA THR A 608 -19.59 11.59 -29.92
C THR A 608 -20.72 12.56 -30.28
N LEU A 609 -21.81 12.57 -29.50
CA LEU A 609 -22.91 13.52 -29.68
C LEU A 609 -22.45 14.95 -29.38
N MET A 610 -21.79 15.16 -28.23
CA MET A 610 -21.28 16.49 -27.86
C MET A 610 -20.20 16.98 -28.84
N THR A 611 -19.33 16.10 -29.33
CA THR A 611 -18.30 16.45 -30.30
C THR A 611 -18.89 16.88 -31.65
N GLU A 612 -19.96 16.22 -32.15
CA GLU A 612 -20.67 16.72 -33.33
C GLU A 612 -21.40 18.05 -33.04
N MET A 613 -22.14 18.13 -31.93
CA MET A 613 -22.88 19.33 -31.53
C MET A 613 -21.98 20.57 -31.51
N VAL A 614 -20.84 20.47 -30.84
CA VAL A 614 -19.85 21.54 -30.73
C VAL A 614 -19.23 21.86 -32.09
N TRP A 615 -18.90 20.85 -32.91
CA TRP A 615 -18.31 21.12 -34.21
C TRP A 615 -19.29 21.86 -35.14
N GLN A 616 -20.56 21.46 -35.17
CA GLN A 616 -21.62 22.15 -35.94
C GLN A 616 -21.83 23.58 -35.44
N ILE A 617 -21.91 23.80 -34.12
CA ILE A 617 -22.04 25.13 -33.51
C ILE A 617 -20.80 26.01 -33.78
N CYS A 618 -19.60 25.44 -33.86
CA CYS A 618 -18.38 26.19 -34.20
C CYS A 618 -18.24 26.46 -35.72
N ASN A 619 -18.88 25.68 -36.58
CA ASN A 619 -18.86 25.82 -38.05
C ASN A 619 -20.21 26.31 -38.60
N ASP A 620 -20.92 27.15 -37.84
CA ASP A 620 -22.10 27.90 -38.31
C ASP A 620 -23.20 27.02 -38.93
N MET A 621 -23.42 25.84 -38.35
CA MET A 621 -24.40 24.82 -38.78
C MET A 621 -24.19 24.31 -40.22
N ASP A 622 -22.94 24.28 -40.68
CA ASP A 622 -22.53 23.69 -41.96
C ASP A 622 -22.56 22.15 -41.94
N PHE A 623 -23.78 21.61 -42.04
CA PHE A 623 -24.03 20.17 -42.13
C PHE A 623 -23.35 19.52 -43.34
N GLU A 624 -23.23 20.22 -44.48
CA GLU A 624 -22.69 19.67 -45.73
C GLU A 624 -21.19 19.36 -45.59
N LYS A 625 -20.41 20.33 -45.11
CA LYS A 625 -19.01 20.15 -44.68
C LYS A 625 -18.88 19.16 -43.52
N GLY A 626 -19.91 19.02 -42.69
CA GLY A 626 -20.04 17.98 -41.67
C GLY A 626 -20.14 16.55 -42.23
N PHE A 627 -20.65 16.38 -43.45
CA PHE A 627 -20.72 15.11 -44.18
C PHE A 627 -19.48 14.84 -45.06
N GLU A 628 -18.78 15.86 -45.54
CA GLU A 628 -17.55 15.70 -46.36
C GLU A 628 -16.47 14.85 -45.67
N LYS A 629 -16.33 14.98 -44.35
CA LYS A 629 -15.25 14.34 -43.58
C LYS A 629 -15.73 13.62 -42.32
N PRO A 630 -15.13 12.48 -41.97
CA PRO A 630 -15.27 11.85 -40.65
C PRO A 630 -15.06 12.81 -39.48
N LEU A 631 -15.81 12.59 -38.39
CA LEU A 631 -15.70 13.38 -37.16
C LEU A 631 -14.29 13.33 -36.55
N ILE A 632 -13.52 12.26 -36.78
CA ILE A 632 -12.12 12.14 -36.33
C ILE A 632 -11.15 13.05 -37.09
N GLU A 633 -11.48 13.41 -38.34
CA GLU A 633 -10.74 14.38 -39.16
C GLU A 633 -11.22 15.82 -38.88
N ARG A 634 -12.49 15.97 -38.47
CA ARG A 634 -13.11 17.26 -38.11
C ARG A 634 -12.77 17.73 -36.69
N VAL A 635 -12.58 16.81 -35.75
CA VAL A 635 -12.18 17.05 -34.37
C VAL A 635 -11.11 16.03 -33.94
N PRO A 636 -9.85 16.45 -33.72
CA PRO A 636 -8.82 15.58 -33.20
C PRO A 636 -9.19 15.02 -31.82
N TYR A 637 -9.06 13.70 -31.68
CA TYR A 637 -9.06 13.02 -30.39
C TYR A 637 -7.62 13.06 -29.85
N PHE A 638 -7.38 13.96 -28.90
CA PHE A 638 -6.07 14.51 -28.54
C PHE A 638 -5.00 13.45 -28.27
N GLU A 639 -5.33 12.45 -27.44
CA GLU A 639 -4.44 11.35 -27.09
C GLU A 639 -4.52 10.13 -28.03
N TYR A 640 -5.22 10.18 -29.17
CA TYR A 640 -5.50 8.98 -29.98
C TYR A 640 -4.25 8.31 -30.55
N ALA A 641 -3.33 9.11 -31.09
CA ALA A 641 -2.08 8.64 -31.67
C ALA A 641 -1.13 8.04 -30.61
N THR A 642 -1.15 8.56 -29.38
CA THR A 642 -0.40 7.99 -28.26
C THR A 642 -1.08 6.69 -27.80
N PHE A 643 -2.38 6.73 -27.53
CA PHE A 643 -3.19 5.63 -27.02
C PHE A 643 -3.13 4.37 -27.91
N ARG A 644 -3.36 4.48 -29.22
CA ARG A 644 -3.70 3.32 -30.08
C ARG A 644 -2.51 2.67 -30.79
N PHE A 645 -1.39 3.35 -30.98
CA PHE A 645 -0.33 2.92 -31.92
C PHE A 645 1.08 3.00 -31.32
N ASN A 646 1.69 1.84 -31.02
CA ASN A 646 3.15 1.75 -30.88
C ASN A 646 3.82 1.84 -32.27
N GLU A 647 5.13 2.09 -32.32
CA GLU A 647 5.84 2.35 -33.58
C GLU A 647 5.77 1.16 -34.56
N GLU A 648 5.79 -0.08 -34.07
CA GLU A 648 5.57 -1.30 -34.87
C GLU A 648 4.19 -1.30 -35.55
N LYS A 649 3.12 -0.99 -34.81
CA LYS A 649 1.76 -0.94 -35.36
C LYS A 649 1.59 0.24 -36.32
N LYS A 650 2.25 1.38 -36.08
CA LYS A 650 2.32 2.49 -37.06
C LYS A 650 2.97 2.02 -38.36
N GLU A 651 4.14 1.38 -38.28
CA GLU A 651 4.90 0.93 -39.44
C GLU A 651 4.11 -0.13 -40.25
N LYS A 652 3.51 -1.13 -39.56
CA LYS A 652 2.64 -2.13 -40.19
C LYS A 652 1.43 -1.48 -40.87
N LEU A 653 0.78 -0.50 -40.23
CA LEU A 653 -0.38 0.19 -40.81
C LEU A 653 0.01 1.03 -42.04
N LEU A 654 1.13 1.75 -42.01
CA LEU A 654 1.63 2.51 -43.15
C LEU A 654 1.97 1.58 -44.33
N LYS A 655 2.62 0.43 -44.06
CA LYS A 655 2.90 -0.61 -45.07
C LYS A 655 1.62 -1.20 -45.67
N GLU A 656 0.61 -1.53 -44.85
CA GLU A 656 -0.65 -2.15 -45.31
C GLU A 656 -1.48 -1.27 -46.26
N ASN A 657 -1.27 0.06 -46.22
CA ASN A 657 -2.03 1.06 -46.98
C ASN A 657 -1.17 1.86 -47.98
N ALA A 658 0.09 1.46 -48.21
CA ALA A 658 1.03 2.17 -49.10
C ALA A 658 0.54 2.35 -50.55
N ASN A 659 -0.37 1.48 -51.00
CA ASN A 659 -0.92 1.48 -52.37
C ASN A 659 -2.21 2.34 -52.51
N ASP A 660 -2.67 3.01 -51.47
CA ASP A 660 -3.83 3.92 -51.49
C ASP A 660 -3.39 5.31 -50.97
N PRO A 661 -2.98 6.24 -51.86
CA PRO A 661 -2.40 7.51 -51.45
C PRO A 661 -3.32 8.38 -50.58
N LYS A 662 -4.61 8.47 -50.94
CA LYS A 662 -5.60 9.28 -50.20
C LYS A 662 -5.79 8.75 -48.79
N ARG A 663 -5.89 7.42 -48.66
CA ARG A 663 -6.04 6.75 -47.36
C ARG A 663 -4.75 6.79 -46.53
N LEU A 664 -3.59 6.70 -47.17
CA LEU A 664 -2.28 6.84 -46.52
C LEU A 664 -2.06 8.27 -45.98
N GLU A 665 -2.53 9.29 -46.71
CA GLU A 665 -2.56 10.69 -46.25
C GLU A 665 -3.45 10.84 -45.01
N THR A 666 -4.68 10.31 -45.03
CA THR A 666 -5.56 10.29 -43.85
C THR A 666 -4.91 9.57 -42.66
N ILE A 667 -4.24 8.43 -42.89
CA ILE A 667 -3.54 7.66 -41.85
C ILE A 667 -2.40 8.48 -41.24
N LYS A 668 -1.61 9.18 -42.05
CA LYS A 668 -0.57 10.09 -41.52
C LYS A 668 -1.20 11.20 -40.67
N SER A 669 -2.27 11.83 -41.15
CA SER A 669 -2.95 12.94 -40.46
C SER A 669 -3.44 12.62 -39.04
N PHE A 670 -3.86 11.38 -38.77
CA PHE A 670 -4.24 10.94 -37.42
C PHE A 670 -3.11 10.28 -36.61
N LEU A 671 -1.96 9.98 -37.22
CA LEU A 671 -0.76 9.48 -36.53
C LEU A 671 0.21 10.60 -36.13
N THR A 672 0.19 11.75 -36.82
CA THR A 672 0.85 12.99 -36.40
C THR A 672 0.29 13.46 -35.06
N LEU A 673 1.17 13.68 -34.09
CA LEU A 673 0.82 14.15 -32.76
C LEU A 673 0.44 15.64 -32.83
N GLU A 674 -0.46 16.12 -31.96
CA GLU A 674 -0.98 17.49 -32.08
C GLU A 674 0.14 18.55 -31.99
N TRP A 675 1.11 18.37 -31.10
CA TRP A 675 2.27 19.28 -30.97
C TRP A 675 3.25 19.24 -32.15
N GLU A 676 3.16 18.26 -33.05
CA GLU A 676 3.95 18.22 -34.29
C GLU A 676 3.30 19.04 -35.43
N LYS A 677 2.04 19.50 -35.27
CA LYS A 677 1.31 20.23 -36.31
C LYS A 677 1.74 21.69 -36.36
N THR A 678 2.14 22.14 -37.56
CA THR A 678 2.53 23.52 -37.86
C THR A 678 1.36 24.45 -38.17
N GLU A 679 0.23 23.88 -38.63
CA GLU A 679 -0.96 24.62 -39.05
C GLU A 679 -2.18 24.19 -38.22
N TYR A 680 -3.07 25.15 -37.96
CA TYR A 680 -4.29 24.95 -37.16
C TYR A 680 -5.40 25.90 -37.63
N PRO A 681 -6.68 25.52 -37.51
CA PRO A 681 -7.80 26.46 -37.66
C PRO A 681 -7.79 27.52 -36.54
N GLU A 682 -8.49 28.63 -36.78
CA GLU A 682 -8.63 29.76 -35.84
C GLU A 682 -9.32 29.34 -34.53
N THR A 683 -10.34 28.48 -34.63
CA THR A 683 -11.01 27.81 -33.51
C THR A 683 -10.60 26.34 -33.54
N ARG A 684 -9.89 25.85 -32.51
CA ARG A 684 -9.52 24.43 -32.41
C ARG A 684 -10.52 23.70 -31.53
N VAL A 685 -11.22 22.73 -32.10
CA VAL A 685 -12.10 21.84 -31.34
C VAL A 685 -11.36 20.55 -31.05
N TYR A 686 -11.31 20.12 -29.79
CA TYR A 686 -10.60 18.94 -29.31
C TYR A 686 -11.52 17.99 -28.56
N LYS A 687 -11.24 16.69 -28.63
CA LYS A 687 -11.84 15.66 -27.77
C LYS A 687 -10.76 15.01 -26.91
N SER A 688 -11.03 14.73 -25.63
CA SER A 688 -10.17 13.87 -24.80
C SER A 688 -10.95 12.99 -23.81
N HIS A 689 -10.33 11.88 -23.41
CA HIS A 689 -10.72 10.97 -22.34
C HIS A 689 -9.73 10.95 -21.16
N LEU A 690 -8.63 11.71 -21.22
CA LEU A 690 -7.76 11.95 -20.08
C LEU A 690 -8.49 12.73 -18.98
N ALA A 691 -8.15 12.46 -17.72
CA ALA A 691 -8.58 13.29 -16.59
C ALA A 691 -7.96 14.70 -16.70
N LEU A 692 -8.61 15.72 -16.14
CA LEU A 692 -8.17 17.11 -16.29
C LEU A 692 -6.78 17.35 -15.67
N SER A 693 -6.43 16.62 -14.61
CA SER A 693 -5.09 16.66 -14.00
C SER A 693 -3.97 16.08 -14.88
N LEU A 694 -4.31 15.44 -16.00
CA LEU A 694 -3.39 14.88 -16.99
C LEU A 694 -3.33 15.73 -18.27
N LEU A 695 -4.16 16.76 -18.37
CA LEU A 695 -4.15 17.77 -19.43
C LEU A 695 -3.46 19.06 -18.91
N PRO A 696 -3.20 20.07 -19.76
CA PRO A 696 -2.51 21.27 -19.31
C PRO A 696 -3.21 21.97 -18.15
N PRO A 697 -2.50 22.38 -17.08
CA PRO A 697 -3.12 22.84 -15.83
C PRO A 697 -3.91 24.15 -15.99
N GLU A 698 -3.57 24.97 -16.98
CA GLU A 698 -4.28 26.21 -17.30
C GLU A 698 -5.44 26.01 -18.29
N LEU A 699 -5.72 24.78 -18.75
CA LEU A 699 -6.71 24.47 -19.79
C LEU A 699 -8.08 25.10 -19.53
N ALA A 700 -8.63 24.91 -18.32
CA ALA A 700 -9.95 25.42 -17.94
C ALA A 700 -9.97 26.93 -17.60
N LYS A 701 -8.80 27.57 -17.52
CA LYS A 701 -8.69 29.03 -17.35
C LYS A 701 -8.68 29.73 -18.70
N GLU A 702 -7.86 29.23 -19.63
CA GLU A 702 -7.65 29.86 -20.94
C GLU A 702 -8.70 29.46 -21.98
N ALA A 703 -9.06 28.18 -22.05
CA ALA A 703 -9.94 27.61 -23.08
C ALA A 703 -11.27 27.13 -22.53
N ARG A 704 -12.27 26.97 -23.42
CA ARG A 704 -13.59 26.46 -23.05
C ARG A 704 -13.56 24.95 -22.93
N VAL A 705 -13.92 24.42 -21.76
CA VAL A 705 -14.03 22.98 -21.49
C VAL A 705 -15.50 22.60 -21.34
N ILE A 706 -15.97 21.64 -22.14
CA ILE A 706 -17.29 21.02 -22.00
C ILE A 706 -17.10 19.62 -21.45
N TYR A 707 -17.51 19.40 -20.20
CA TYR A 707 -17.45 18.09 -19.56
C TYR A 707 -18.79 17.38 -19.64
N VAL A 708 -18.80 16.13 -20.12
CA VAL A 708 -19.99 15.27 -20.11
C VAL A 708 -19.78 14.06 -19.21
N VAL A 709 -20.65 13.92 -18.22
CA VAL A 709 -20.77 12.74 -17.34
C VAL A 709 -22.02 11.95 -17.71
N ARG A 710 -22.11 10.71 -17.25
CA ARG A 710 -23.26 9.81 -17.42
C ARG A 710 -23.42 8.94 -16.16
N ASN A 711 -24.58 8.35 -15.93
CA ASN A 711 -24.75 7.28 -14.93
C ASN A 711 -23.63 6.20 -15.08
N PRO A 712 -22.86 5.87 -14.01
CA PRO A 712 -21.78 4.89 -14.10
C PRO A 712 -22.27 3.48 -14.47
N LYS A 713 -23.49 3.07 -14.07
CA LYS A 713 -24.07 1.77 -14.45
C LYS A 713 -24.24 1.67 -15.97
N ASP A 714 -24.82 2.70 -16.59
CA ASP A 714 -25.01 2.80 -18.05
C ASP A 714 -23.69 2.98 -18.80
N THR A 715 -22.72 3.66 -18.18
CA THR A 715 -21.36 3.83 -18.72
C THR A 715 -20.65 2.47 -18.79
N ALA A 716 -20.73 1.66 -17.75
CA ALA A 716 -20.19 0.29 -17.72
C ALA A 716 -20.81 -0.60 -18.81
N VAL A 717 -22.15 -0.59 -18.98
CA VAL A 717 -22.81 -1.36 -20.07
C VAL A 717 -22.41 -0.85 -21.46
N SER A 718 -22.27 0.48 -21.65
CA SER A 718 -21.78 0.99 -22.93
C SER A 718 -20.29 0.74 -23.17
N ALA A 719 -19.49 0.57 -22.12
CA ALA A 719 -18.08 0.22 -22.19
C ALA A 719 -17.90 -1.28 -22.49
N TYR A 720 -18.72 -2.13 -21.89
CA TYR A 720 -18.79 -3.57 -22.15
C TYR A 720 -19.08 -3.87 -23.62
N HIS A 721 -20.20 -3.37 -24.14
CA HIS A 721 -20.57 -3.55 -25.55
C HIS A 721 -19.59 -2.89 -26.53
N PHE A 722 -18.87 -1.85 -26.11
CA PHE A 722 -17.80 -1.28 -26.92
C PHE A 722 -16.55 -2.18 -26.94
N GLY A 723 -16.14 -2.74 -25.79
CA GLY A 723 -15.07 -3.73 -25.70
C GLY A 723 -15.33 -4.96 -26.56
N GLN A 724 -16.58 -5.46 -26.55
CA GLN A 724 -17.04 -6.58 -27.39
C GLN A 724 -16.81 -6.39 -28.89
N MET A 725 -16.64 -5.15 -29.39
CA MET A 725 -16.30 -4.87 -30.79
C MET A 725 -14.85 -5.25 -31.16
N PHE A 726 -13.94 -5.35 -30.18
CA PHE A 726 -12.50 -5.52 -30.43
C PHE A 726 -11.96 -6.85 -29.88
N VAL A 727 -12.33 -7.18 -28.64
CA VAL A 727 -11.88 -8.40 -27.94
C VAL A 727 -13.03 -9.01 -27.16
N ASP A 728 -12.98 -10.31 -26.94
CA ASP A 728 -14.00 -11.02 -26.18
C ASP A 728 -13.98 -10.56 -24.72
N GLN A 729 -15.16 -10.18 -24.22
CA GLN A 729 -15.32 -9.70 -22.86
C GLN A 729 -15.72 -10.85 -21.94
N PRO A 730 -15.35 -10.79 -20.64
CA PRO A 730 -15.83 -11.76 -19.65
C PRO A 730 -17.36 -11.63 -19.43
N PRO A 731 -17.99 -12.48 -18.59
CA PRO A 731 -19.33 -12.23 -18.06
C PRO A 731 -19.47 -10.80 -17.50
N PHE A 732 -20.65 -10.20 -17.62
CA PHE A 732 -20.83 -8.79 -17.28
C PHE A 732 -20.54 -8.49 -15.80
N GLU A 733 -20.87 -9.42 -14.90
CA GLU A 733 -20.49 -9.42 -13.49
C GLU A 733 -19.00 -9.14 -13.29
N GLN A 734 -18.13 -9.85 -14.01
CA GLN A 734 -16.68 -9.73 -13.93
C GLN A 734 -16.18 -8.47 -14.63
N TYR A 735 -16.86 -8.02 -15.69
CA TYR A 735 -16.53 -6.74 -16.33
C TYR A 735 -16.83 -5.56 -15.38
N TRP A 736 -17.93 -5.63 -14.63
CA TRP A 736 -18.25 -4.66 -13.59
C TRP A 736 -17.17 -4.65 -12.50
N ASP A 737 -16.67 -5.79 -12.04
CA ASP A 737 -15.56 -5.85 -11.06
C ASP A 737 -14.31 -5.08 -11.53
N ILE A 738 -14.02 -5.11 -12.83
CA ILE A 738 -12.89 -4.37 -13.44
C ILE A 738 -13.21 -2.86 -13.53
N PHE A 739 -14.45 -2.50 -13.86
CA PHE A 739 -14.91 -1.11 -13.98
C PHE A 739 -15.02 -0.40 -12.61
N GLU A 740 -15.64 -1.03 -11.61
CA GLU A 740 -15.80 -0.54 -10.24
C GLU A 740 -14.43 -0.26 -9.57
N ARG A 741 -13.44 -1.11 -9.84
CA ARG A 741 -12.05 -0.94 -9.38
C ARG A 741 -11.25 0.07 -10.19
N GLY A 742 -11.84 0.71 -11.20
CA GLY A 742 -11.19 1.68 -12.10
C GLY A 742 -10.11 1.08 -13.01
N LEU A 743 -10.04 -0.25 -13.14
CA LEU A 743 -8.99 -0.97 -13.88
C LEU A 743 -9.16 -0.90 -15.40
N ILE A 744 -10.32 -0.44 -15.88
CA ILE A 744 -10.60 -0.13 -17.29
C ILE A 744 -11.27 1.25 -17.37
N TRP A 745 -10.85 2.07 -18.33
CA TRP A 745 -11.21 3.50 -18.47
C TRP A 745 -10.79 4.44 -17.32
N GLY A 746 -10.30 3.92 -16.19
CA GLY A 746 -9.81 4.70 -15.05
C GLY A 746 -10.84 4.88 -13.94
N THR A 747 -10.45 5.59 -12.89
CA THR A 747 -11.26 5.82 -11.67
C THR A 747 -12.42 6.79 -11.93
N PHE A 748 -13.60 6.23 -12.21
CA PHE A 748 -14.82 6.94 -12.64
C PHE A 748 -15.10 8.22 -11.82
N PHE A 749 -15.21 8.09 -10.49
CA PHE A 749 -15.63 9.20 -9.64
C PHE A 749 -14.55 10.28 -9.51
N GLU A 750 -13.26 9.92 -9.50
CA GLU A 750 -12.18 10.91 -9.43
C GLU A 750 -12.05 11.72 -10.73
N HIS A 751 -12.24 11.08 -11.89
CA HIS A 751 -12.27 11.75 -13.20
C HIS A 751 -13.45 12.75 -13.28
N ALA A 752 -14.65 12.32 -12.85
CA ALA A 752 -15.82 13.18 -12.79
C ALA A 752 -15.69 14.30 -11.74
N LYS A 753 -15.02 14.02 -10.61
CA LYS A 753 -14.81 14.97 -9.50
C LYS A 753 -13.99 16.18 -9.94
N GLU A 754 -12.94 15.99 -10.74
CA GLU A 754 -12.10 17.11 -11.21
C GLU A 754 -12.91 18.15 -11.98
N ALA A 755 -13.70 17.72 -12.95
CA ALA A 755 -14.59 18.59 -13.70
C ALA A 755 -15.74 19.15 -12.82
N TRP A 756 -16.26 18.34 -11.89
CA TRP A 756 -17.32 18.78 -10.98
C TRP A 756 -16.85 19.87 -10.00
N ASP A 757 -15.63 19.82 -9.51
CA ASP A 757 -15.11 20.83 -8.59
C ASP A 757 -14.86 22.18 -9.30
N ILE A 758 -14.45 22.17 -10.57
CA ILE A 758 -14.23 23.41 -11.36
C ILE A 758 -15.47 23.90 -12.14
N ARG A 759 -16.60 23.19 -12.13
CA ARG A 759 -17.84 23.50 -12.91
C ARG A 759 -18.50 24.87 -12.68
N HIS A 760 -17.92 25.70 -11.80
CA HIS A 760 -18.34 27.06 -11.51
C HIS A 760 -17.50 28.12 -12.24
N GLN A 761 -16.41 27.72 -12.90
CA GLN A 761 -15.58 28.61 -13.73
C GLN A 761 -16.34 28.95 -15.03
N GLU A 762 -16.25 30.20 -15.48
CA GLU A 762 -16.99 30.69 -16.66
C GLU A 762 -16.65 29.92 -17.95
N ASN A 763 -15.43 29.39 -18.03
CA ASN A 763 -14.92 28.58 -19.14
C ASN A 763 -15.20 27.07 -18.99
N VAL A 764 -16.03 26.63 -18.04
CA VAL A 764 -16.37 25.19 -17.85
C VAL A 764 -17.89 24.95 -17.93
N LEU A 765 -18.32 24.11 -18.87
CA LEU A 765 -19.70 23.66 -19.01
C LEU A 765 -19.85 22.19 -18.62
N PHE A 766 -20.44 21.93 -17.46
CA PHE A 766 -20.78 20.57 -17.03
C PHE A 766 -22.17 20.14 -17.54
N VAL A 767 -22.25 18.93 -18.09
CA VAL A 767 -23.44 18.36 -18.74
C VAL A 767 -23.62 16.89 -18.32
N PHE A 768 -24.86 16.48 -18.04
CA PHE A 768 -25.20 15.06 -17.89
C PHE A 768 -25.70 14.51 -19.23
N TYR A 769 -25.27 13.32 -19.61
CA TYR A 769 -25.78 12.60 -20.79
C TYR A 769 -27.29 12.42 -20.72
N GLU A 770 -27.80 12.22 -19.51
CA GLU A 770 -29.22 12.13 -19.17
C GLU A 770 -29.99 13.40 -19.57
N ASP A 771 -29.39 14.60 -19.44
CA ASP A 771 -29.99 15.86 -19.92
C ASP A 771 -30.03 15.89 -21.46
N ILE A 772 -28.96 15.45 -22.13
CA ILE A 772 -28.87 15.42 -23.61
C ILE A 772 -29.96 14.53 -24.22
N VAL A 773 -30.21 13.37 -23.62
CA VAL A 773 -31.24 12.41 -24.07
C VAL A 773 -32.66 12.89 -23.72
N LYS A 774 -32.82 13.61 -22.61
CA LYS A 774 -34.11 14.14 -22.15
C LYS A 774 -34.57 15.38 -22.92
N ASP A 775 -33.65 16.30 -23.21
CA ASP A 775 -33.93 17.54 -23.94
C ASP A 775 -32.69 18.00 -24.73
N MET A 776 -32.58 17.45 -25.96
CA MET A 776 -31.53 17.79 -26.91
C MET A 776 -31.55 19.29 -27.27
N ARG A 777 -32.74 19.88 -27.45
CA ARG A 777 -32.91 21.28 -27.89
C ARG A 777 -32.44 22.27 -26.83
N SER A 778 -32.84 22.08 -25.58
CA SER A 778 -32.37 22.87 -24.44
C SER A 778 -30.85 22.70 -24.23
N THR A 779 -30.32 21.49 -24.44
CA THR A 779 -28.88 21.24 -24.39
C THR A 779 -28.11 21.98 -25.49
N ILE A 780 -28.60 21.96 -26.73
CA ILE A 780 -28.01 22.73 -27.85
C ILE A 780 -27.99 24.22 -27.50
N LEU A 781 -29.11 24.78 -27.02
CA LEU A 781 -29.19 26.20 -26.60
C LEU A 781 -28.21 26.53 -25.47
N LYS A 782 -28.03 25.63 -24.49
CA LYS A 782 -27.05 25.74 -23.40
C LYS A 782 -25.60 25.76 -23.93
N VAL A 783 -25.28 24.93 -24.93
CA VAL A 783 -23.95 24.90 -25.58
C VAL A 783 -23.72 26.13 -26.46
N CYS A 784 -24.69 26.54 -27.28
CA CYS A 784 -24.63 27.77 -28.08
C CYS A 784 -24.31 28.99 -27.20
N LYS A 785 -25.04 29.17 -26.10
CA LYS A 785 -24.82 30.26 -25.13
C LYS A 785 -23.40 30.25 -24.55
N PHE A 786 -22.89 29.07 -24.18
CA PHE A 786 -21.54 28.92 -23.61
C PHE A 786 -20.43 29.19 -24.64
N LEU A 787 -20.64 28.82 -25.90
CA LEU A 787 -19.70 29.10 -26.99
C LEU A 787 -19.82 30.54 -27.54
N GLY A 788 -20.83 31.31 -27.11
CA GLY A 788 -21.08 32.68 -27.57
C GLY A 788 -21.69 32.76 -28.97
N LYS A 789 -22.35 31.70 -29.42
CA LYS A 789 -23.03 31.60 -30.73
C LYS A 789 -24.55 31.71 -30.56
N THR A 790 -25.23 32.20 -31.58
CA THR A 790 -26.69 32.36 -31.64
C THR A 790 -27.22 31.93 -33.00
N TYR A 791 -28.28 31.14 -33.02
CA TYR A 791 -28.94 30.63 -34.23
C TYR A 791 -30.46 30.76 -34.10
N THR A 792 -31.17 30.69 -35.22
CA THR A 792 -32.64 30.68 -35.25
C THR A 792 -33.19 29.37 -34.70
N ASP A 793 -34.45 29.39 -34.26
CA ASP A 793 -35.12 28.19 -33.73
C ASP A 793 -35.11 27.02 -34.74
N SER A 794 -35.23 27.30 -36.04
CA SER A 794 -35.22 26.30 -37.10
C SER A 794 -33.84 25.64 -37.32
N GLU A 795 -32.74 26.36 -37.06
CA GLU A 795 -31.38 25.78 -37.13
C GLU A 795 -31.11 24.90 -35.91
N ILE A 796 -31.58 25.32 -34.74
CA ILE A 796 -31.52 24.54 -33.50
C ILE A 796 -32.34 23.25 -33.63
N ASP A 797 -33.55 23.31 -34.22
CA ASP A 797 -34.37 22.13 -34.48
C ASP A 797 -33.73 21.20 -35.53
N LYS A 798 -33.15 21.75 -36.60
CA LYS A 798 -32.42 20.97 -37.61
C LYS A 798 -31.21 20.24 -37.00
N LEU A 799 -30.47 20.88 -36.07
CA LEU A 799 -29.38 20.20 -35.35
C LEU A 799 -29.93 19.12 -34.40
N ALA A 800 -31.05 19.37 -33.71
CA ALA A 800 -31.70 18.37 -32.86
C ALA A 800 -32.17 17.14 -33.66
N GLU A 801 -32.70 17.33 -34.88
CA GLU A 801 -33.08 16.26 -35.80
C GLU A 801 -31.86 15.48 -36.33
N HIS A 802 -30.80 16.17 -36.74
CA HIS A 802 -29.51 15.55 -37.15
C HIS A 802 -28.91 14.68 -36.04
N MET A 803 -29.01 15.15 -34.80
CA MET A 803 -28.54 14.44 -33.60
C MET A 803 -29.52 13.40 -33.05
N HIS A 804 -30.74 13.29 -33.58
CA HIS A 804 -31.70 12.26 -33.15
C HIS A 804 -31.13 10.86 -33.41
N ILE A 805 -31.31 9.93 -32.47
CA ILE A 805 -30.57 8.66 -32.44
C ILE A 805 -30.72 7.84 -33.74
N ASP A 806 -31.91 7.84 -34.35
CA ASP A 806 -32.18 7.13 -35.60
C ASP A 806 -31.53 7.74 -36.83
N ASN A 807 -31.14 9.02 -36.78
CA ASN A 807 -30.39 9.71 -37.82
C ASN A 807 -28.89 9.61 -37.54
N PHE A 808 -28.49 9.93 -36.30
CA PHE A 808 -27.10 9.89 -35.85
C PHE A 808 -26.45 8.51 -35.99
N LYS A 809 -27.22 7.42 -35.82
CA LYS A 809 -26.75 6.04 -36.03
C LYS A 809 -26.51 5.68 -37.50
N LYS A 810 -27.25 6.31 -38.43
CA LYS A 810 -27.10 6.13 -39.89
C LYS A 810 -25.99 7.02 -40.48
N ASN A 811 -25.69 8.15 -39.85
CA ASN A 811 -24.69 9.12 -40.31
C ASN A 811 -23.26 8.51 -40.30
N THR A 812 -22.72 8.27 -41.49
CA THR A 812 -21.40 7.65 -41.71
C THR A 812 -20.22 8.53 -41.28
N SER A 813 -20.40 9.85 -41.15
CA SER A 813 -19.33 10.73 -40.64
C SER A 813 -19.06 10.53 -39.13
N VAL A 814 -20.04 10.01 -38.36
CA VAL A 814 -19.94 9.87 -36.89
C VAL A 814 -19.98 8.42 -36.38
N ASN A 815 -20.48 7.46 -37.17
CA ASN A 815 -20.84 6.12 -36.67
C ASN A 815 -19.69 5.10 -36.49
N GLY A 816 -18.43 5.57 -36.45
CA GLY A 816 -17.27 4.74 -36.09
C GLY A 816 -16.25 4.50 -37.20
N ILE A 817 -16.40 5.15 -38.36
CA ILE A 817 -15.50 5.06 -39.52
C ILE A 817 -13.99 5.17 -39.22
N TYR A 818 -13.59 5.78 -38.10
CA TYR A 818 -12.19 5.81 -37.65
C TYR A 818 -11.60 4.42 -37.31
N PHE A 819 -12.45 3.40 -37.15
CA PHE A 819 -12.06 1.99 -37.06
C PHE A 819 -11.73 1.38 -38.43
N ASP A 820 -12.16 1.96 -39.55
CA ASP A 820 -11.86 1.43 -40.88
C ASP A 820 -10.40 1.66 -41.31
N TYR A 821 -9.64 2.40 -40.49
CA TYR A 821 -8.19 2.58 -40.60
C TYR A 821 -7.40 1.70 -39.61
N ASP A 822 -8.02 0.75 -38.92
CA ASP A 822 -7.30 -0.34 -38.23
C ASP A 822 -6.60 -1.27 -39.23
N LEU A 823 -5.68 -2.13 -38.74
CA LEU A 823 -5.04 -3.19 -39.53
C LEU A 823 -6.08 -4.13 -40.15
N LYS A 824 -5.83 -4.67 -41.35
CA LYS A 824 -6.79 -5.53 -42.07
C LYS A 824 -7.32 -6.70 -41.24
N GLU A 825 -6.44 -7.31 -40.44
CA GLU A 825 -6.78 -8.40 -39.52
C GLU A 825 -7.74 -7.97 -38.39
N GLU A 826 -7.56 -6.76 -37.85
CA GLU A 826 -8.41 -6.19 -36.79
C GLU A 826 -9.78 -5.79 -37.32
N ARG A 827 -9.88 -5.39 -38.61
CA ARG A 827 -11.16 -5.13 -39.28
C ARG A 827 -11.94 -6.40 -39.52
N ALA A 828 -11.30 -7.43 -40.09
CA ALA A 828 -11.93 -8.75 -40.28
C ALA A 828 -12.40 -9.38 -38.95
N LYS A 829 -11.64 -9.21 -37.85
CA LYS A 829 -12.04 -9.64 -36.50
C LYS A 829 -13.18 -8.83 -35.88
N ARG A 830 -13.53 -7.67 -36.44
CA ARG A 830 -14.65 -6.81 -36.02
C ARG A 830 -15.90 -7.08 -36.85
N GLU A 831 -15.75 -7.36 -38.14
CA GLU A 831 -16.84 -7.69 -39.07
C GLU A 831 -17.59 -8.98 -38.64
N THR A 832 -16.95 -9.85 -37.85
CA THR A 832 -17.57 -11.03 -37.23
C THR A 832 -18.24 -10.77 -35.87
N ARG A 833 -18.22 -9.53 -35.35
CA ARG A 833 -18.73 -9.14 -34.01
C ARG A 833 -20.02 -8.33 -34.13
N SER A 834 -20.98 -8.58 -33.22
CA SER A 834 -22.37 -8.11 -33.33
C SER A 834 -22.67 -6.72 -32.75
N SER A 835 -21.66 -5.99 -32.27
CA SER A 835 -21.86 -4.72 -31.55
C SER A 835 -21.59 -3.49 -32.41
N ASN A 836 -22.41 -2.44 -32.25
CA ASN A 836 -22.36 -1.20 -33.02
C ASN A 836 -21.85 -0.03 -32.16
N PHE A 837 -21.00 0.83 -32.74
CA PHE A 837 -20.42 1.99 -32.05
C PHE A 837 -21.47 2.94 -31.46
N ILE A 838 -22.54 3.19 -32.21
CA ILE A 838 -23.76 3.87 -31.78
C ILE A 838 -24.85 2.81 -31.52
N ARG A 839 -25.03 2.43 -30.25
CA ARG A 839 -25.85 1.27 -29.85
C ARG A 839 -27.35 1.58 -29.81
N GLN A 840 -27.78 2.32 -28.78
CA GLN A 840 -29.21 2.52 -28.42
C GLN A 840 -29.63 3.97 -28.12
N GLY A 841 -28.74 4.84 -27.63
CA GLY A 841 -29.09 6.22 -27.26
C GLY A 841 -29.97 6.40 -26.02
N LYS A 842 -30.01 5.41 -25.10
CA LYS A 842 -30.91 5.39 -23.93
C LYS A 842 -30.19 5.59 -22.59
N VAL A 843 -30.94 6.08 -21.60
CA VAL A 843 -30.66 5.97 -20.16
C VAL A 843 -31.28 4.68 -19.59
N ASP A 844 -30.86 4.25 -18.41
CA ASP A 844 -31.34 3.06 -17.68
C ASP A 844 -31.17 1.72 -18.42
N ALA A 845 -30.38 1.71 -19.50
CA ALA A 845 -30.05 0.52 -20.28
C ALA A 845 -29.19 -0.49 -19.50
N TYR A 846 -28.61 -0.08 -18.38
CA TYR A 846 -27.90 -0.97 -17.45
C TYR A 846 -28.79 -2.12 -16.96
N LYS A 847 -30.11 -1.91 -16.87
CA LYS A 847 -31.12 -2.90 -16.47
C LYS A 847 -31.24 -4.08 -17.45
N GLU A 848 -30.59 -4.01 -18.61
CA GLU A 848 -30.49 -5.11 -19.58
C GLU A 848 -29.44 -6.16 -19.20
N LEU A 849 -28.42 -5.82 -18.39
CA LEU A 849 -27.29 -6.69 -18.06
C LEU A 849 -27.02 -6.87 -16.55
N PHE A 850 -27.54 -5.99 -15.70
CA PHE A 850 -27.31 -6.08 -14.26
C PHE A 850 -28.17 -7.19 -13.63
N THR A 851 -27.52 -8.18 -13.03
CA THR A 851 -28.14 -9.05 -12.04
C THR A 851 -28.36 -8.29 -10.72
N SER A 852 -29.36 -8.68 -9.93
CA SER A 852 -29.78 -7.93 -8.72
C SER A 852 -28.64 -7.74 -7.69
N GLY A 853 -27.76 -8.72 -7.53
CA GLY A 853 -26.58 -8.59 -6.66
C GLY A 853 -25.50 -7.63 -7.18
N VAL A 854 -25.40 -7.45 -8.51
CA VAL A 854 -24.53 -6.42 -9.11
C VAL A 854 -25.16 -5.04 -8.97
N GLU A 855 -26.49 -4.93 -9.08
CA GLU A 855 -27.20 -3.66 -8.87
C GLU A 855 -27.07 -3.17 -7.42
N GLU A 856 -27.36 -4.01 -6.42
CA GLU A 856 -27.22 -3.64 -5.00
C GLU A 856 -25.79 -3.18 -4.68
N ARG A 857 -24.77 -3.90 -5.17
CA ARG A 857 -23.37 -3.51 -5.03
C ARG A 857 -23.08 -2.17 -5.69
N ALA A 858 -23.55 -1.95 -6.92
CA ALA A 858 -23.31 -0.72 -7.65
C ALA A 858 -23.97 0.48 -6.97
N ASP A 859 -25.21 0.36 -6.48
CA ASP A 859 -25.86 1.42 -5.71
C ASP A 859 -25.14 1.71 -4.38
N LYS A 860 -24.65 0.67 -3.70
CA LYS A 860 -23.82 0.82 -2.50
C LYS A 860 -22.51 1.56 -2.79
N TRP A 861 -21.81 1.21 -3.88
CA TRP A 861 -20.60 1.90 -4.31
C TRP A 861 -20.88 3.36 -4.67
N ILE A 862 -21.85 3.62 -5.54
CA ILE A 862 -22.28 4.97 -5.97
C ILE A 862 -22.67 5.83 -4.76
N SER A 863 -23.41 5.26 -3.81
CA SER A 863 -23.83 5.94 -2.57
C SER A 863 -22.64 6.30 -1.68
N ILE A 864 -21.67 5.39 -1.50
CA ILE A 864 -20.44 5.66 -0.73
C ILE A 864 -19.63 6.78 -1.39
N GLU A 865 -19.38 6.70 -2.70
CA GLU A 865 -18.59 7.69 -3.44
C GLU A 865 -19.26 9.07 -3.42
N ILE A 866 -20.56 9.16 -3.69
CA ILE A 866 -21.31 10.43 -3.59
C ILE A 866 -21.30 10.97 -2.15
N THR A 867 -21.42 10.12 -1.14
CA THR A 867 -21.34 10.52 0.28
C THR A 867 -19.95 11.09 0.63
N LEU A 868 -18.87 10.50 0.10
CA LEU A 868 -17.51 11.01 0.24
C LEU A 868 -17.33 12.34 -0.50
N LEU A 869 -17.91 12.50 -1.69
CA LEU A 869 -17.88 13.75 -2.45
C LEU A 869 -18.62 14.91 -1.75
N ILE A 870 -19.74 14.62 -1.08
CA ILE A 870 -20.53 15.62 -0.33
C ILE A 870 -19.84 15.98 0.99
N ASN A 871 -19.44 15.00 1.80
CA ASN A 871 -18.89 15.26 3.13
C ASN A 871 -17.52 15.97 3.10
N ASN A 872 -16.76 15.83 2.01
CA ASN A 872 -15.53 16.61 1.78
C ASN A 872 -15.78 18.08 1.38
N LYS A 873 -17.03 18.57 1.38
CA LYS A 873 -17.39 20.01 1.23
C LYS A 873 -17.99 20.63 2.49
N ILE A 874 -17.97 19.91 3.62
CA ILE A 874 -18.44 20.36 4.94
C ILE A 874 -17.22 20.53 5.91
N LYS A 875 -16.02 20.60 5.34
CA LYS A 875 -14.74 20.95 5.97
C LYS A 875 -14.01 21.97 5.11
#